data_AF-A0A7V2E008-F1
#
_entry.id   AF-A0A7V2E008-F1
#
_cell.length_a   1.000
_cell.length_b   1.000
_cell.length_c   1.000
_cell.angle_alpha   90.00
_cell.angle_beta   90.00
_cell.angle_gamma   90.00
#
_symmetry.space_group_name_H-M   'P 1'
#
loop_
_entity.id
_entity.type
_entity.pdbx_description
1 polymer ?
#
loop_
_entity_poly.entity_id
_entity_poly.type
_entity_poly.pdbx_seq_one_letter_code
_entity_poly.pdbx_strand_id
1 'polypeptide(L)'
;VLTVAVSVAAGVFAITSARPALLPHPVELPLGLVAFITLANLRGVRESGTLFAVPTYAFIASILAMVAVGLARCAAACPATSPVPPHPDLAAVAGPVGAFTILRAFSSGSTALTGVEAISNGVPAFRRPQAKNAADTLAMMGAIAIAMFLGISFLATHVPGITVSEERSVVAQIADAVFGGGIGFYVVQAFTAAILVLAANTAYQDFPRLSAILARDRFMPRRFMNRGDRLVFSNGVLTLATLAGLLLVAFDAEVTRLIQLYVVGVFTSFTLSQLGMVRHWLRERERGEAAARGWRRAMAINAVGGLTTGVVLVVITATKFLHGAWIVIAAIPVIVSGFLAVHRHYASVREQLRRGAVRPGEVGTNHVVLLVRDVDAATAEALGYVRSFRPRDLRAVTPIREEATLEDLRARWRTLSGGAGPELEPLPAGPDVLGAVRAFLEKIPRGPRDFVTVVIPELVGESLALYLLRRRALVRLRAGLLREAGVVVTDVPVLVERGRPVGVDARPLIPTRTVALVFVSAVHDATIRAVNYARTLGAQETRAVHFSLDPDEAGVIEEEWERADPGIPLDVVEAPFRDLTGPILDEVRRVTATPEAVCAVVLPEFVVARWRHVLLHNQNALFVKRLLLTEPRVILSSVPYPLEEERWIVRRRSPS
;
A
#
# COMPACT_ATOMS: atom_id res chain seq x y z
N VAL A 1 1.28 13.87 -3.05
CA VAL A 1 1.33 14.30 -1.63
C VAL A 1 1.19 15.81 -1.53
N LEU A 2 2.17 16.59 -2.01
CA LEU A 2 2.14 18.07 -1.91
C LEU A 2 0.89 18.71 -2.54
N THR A 3 0.39 18.20 -3.67
CA THR A 3 -0.89 18.66 -4.26
C THR A 3 -2.07 18.54 -3.28
N VAL A 4 -2.16 17.47 -2.49
CA VAL A 4 -3.24 17.33 -1.49
C VAL A 4 -3.07 18.37 -0.39
N ALA A 5 -1.87 18.48 0.18
CA ALA A 5 -1.60 19.42 1.26
C ALA A 5 -1.84 20.88 0.83
N VAL A 6 -1.28 21.30 -0.31
CA VAL A 6 -1.43 22.65 -0.86
C VAL A 6 -2.89 22.95 -1.19
N SER A 7 -3.57 22.06 -1.94
CA SER A 7 -4.94 22.34 -2.39
C SER A 7 -5.93 22.35 -1.23
N VAL A 8 -5.80 21.44 -0.25
CA VAL A 8 -6.70 21.45 0.92
C VAL A 8 -6.42 22.67 1.80
N ALA A 9 -5.16 23.02 2.06
CA ALA A 9 -4.81 24.22 2.81
C ALA A 9 -5.34 25.49 2.13
N ALA A 10 -5.13 25.62 0.81
CA ALA A 10 -5.65 26.75 0.03
C ALA A 10 -7.19 26.78 -0.01
N GLY A 11 -7.84 25.62 -0.06
CA GLY A 11 -9.29 25.50 0.02
C GLY A 11 -9.84 26.00 1.35
N VAL A 12 -9.21 25.62 2.47
CA VAL A 12 -9.54 26.15 3.80
C VAL A 12 -9.22 27.65 3.89
N PHE A 13 -8.17 28.12 3.24
CA PHE A 13 -7.86 29.56 3.20
C PHE A 13 -8.96 30.37 2.49
N ALA A 14 -9.57 29.82 1.43
CA ALA A 14 -10.76 30.43 0.81
C ALA A 14 -11.99 30.40 1.74
N ILE A 15 -12.19 29.31 2.49
CA ILE A 15 -13.29 29.21 3.47
C ILE A 15 -13.13 30.22 4.61
N THR A 16 -11.93 30.31 5.19
CA THR A 16 -11.61 31.24 6.29
C THR A 16 -11.64 32.70 5.82
N SER A 17 -11.28 32.98 4.57
CA SER A 17 -11.46 34.31 3.96
C SER A 17 -12.94 34.75 3.94
N ALA A 18 -13.88 33.81 3.74
CA ALA A 18 -15.31 34.10 3.78
C ALA A 18 -15.88 34.10 5.21
N ARG A 19 -15.30 33.31 6.12
CA ARG A 19 -15.75 33.16 7.51
C ARG A 19 -14.56 33.23 8.47
N PRO A 20 -14.13 34.44 8.87
CA PRO A 20 -12.94 34.63 9.72
C PRO A 20 -12.99 33.94 11.09
N ALA A 21 -14.19 33.63 11.60
CA ALA A 21 -14.35 32.87 12.85
C ALA A 21 -13.68 31.48 12.83
N LEU A 22 -13.33 30.95 11.66
CA LEU A 22 -12.66 29.67 11.47
C LEU A 22 -11.12 29.77 11.45
N LEU A 23 -10.54 30.98 11.48
CA LEU A 23 -9.10 31.22 11.52
C LEU A 23 -8.34 30.51 12.67
N PRO A 24 -8.91 30.34 13.88
CA PRO A 24 -8.22 29.64 14.98
C PRO A 24 -7.97 28.15 14.75
N HIS A 25 -8.51 27.55 13.68
CA HIS A 25 -8.40 26.13 13.37
C HIS A 25 -7.66 25.84 12.05
N PRO A 26 -6.42 26.35 11.87
CA PRO A 26 -5.72 26.27 10.58
C PRO A 26 -5.35 24.83 10.21
N VAL A 27 -5.17 23.93 11.18
CA VAL A 27 -4.70 22.55 10.93
C VAL A 27 -5.86 21.54 10.99
N GLU A 28 -6.81 21.73 11.89
CA GLU A 28 -7.92 20.80 12.13
C GLU A 28 -8.88 20.75 10.94
N LEU A 29 -9.16 21.90 10.32
CA LEU A 29 -10.06 21.97 9.16
C LEU A 29 -9.46 21.26 7.93
N PRO A 30 -8.18 21.50 7.52
CA PRO A 30 -7.55 20.73 6.46
C PRO A 30 -7.48 19.24 6.75
N LEU A 31 -7.13 18.84 7.99
CA LEU A 31 -7.09 17.42 8.36
C LEU A 31 -8.47 16.76 8.27
N GLY A 32 -9.53 17.47 8.70
CA GLY A 32 -10.91 17.02 8.54
C GLY A 32 -11.30 16.81 7.08
N LEU A 33 -10.93 17.75 6.20
CA LEU A 33 -11.15 17.62 4.75
C LEU A 33 -10.33 16.47 4.13
N VAL A 34 -9.06 16.31 4.51
CA VAL A 34 -8.23 15.17 4.08
C VAL A 34 -8.87 13.85 4.51
N ALA A 35 -9.35 13.75 5.75
CA ALA A 35 -10.05 12.57 6.25
C ALA A 35 -11.35 12.31 5.48
N PHE A 36 -12.14 13.34 5.20
CA PHE A 36 -13.36 13.23 4.39
C PHE A 36 -13.08 12.71 2.98
N ILE A 37 -12.12 13.30 2.27
CA ILE A 37 -11.73 12.87 0.92
C ILE A 37 -11.19 11.43 0.95
N THR A 38 -10.40 11.09 1.96
CA THR A 38 -9.87 9.73 2.17
C THR A 38 -11.00 8.73 2.33
N LEU A 39 -11.99 9.02 3.18
CA LEU A 39 -13.15 8.15 3.40
C LEU A 39 -14.00 8.00 2.13
N ALA A 40 -14.21 9.08 1.37
CA ALA A 40 -14.91 9.02 0.09
C ALA A 40 -14.19 8.11 -0.91
N ASN A 41 -12.86 8.23 -1.03
CA ASN A 41 -12.05 7.41 -1.92
C ASN A 41 -11.99 5.94 -1.48
N LEU A 42 -11.86 5.66 -0.18
CA LEU A 42 -11.88 4.28 0.34
C LEU A 42 -13.25 3.62 0.17
N ARG A 43 -14.33 4.41 0.24
CA ARG A 43 -15.69 3.92 -0.05
C ARG A 43 -15.93 3.68 -1.54
N GLY A 44 -14.98 3.96 -2.44
CA GLY A 44 -15.14 3.67 -3.87
C GLY A 44 -16.42 4.28 -4.42
N VAL A 45 -16.72 5.54 -4.05
CA VAL A 45 -17.89 6.25 -4.56
C VAL A 45 -17.81 6.25 -6.08
N ARG A 46 -18.79 5.62 -6.74
CA ARG A 46 -18.87 5.56 -8.20
C ARG A 46 -18.88 6.99 -8.72
N GLU A 47 -17.81 7.38 -9.39
CA GLU A 47 -17.63 8.76 -9.83
C GLU A 47 -18.59 9.05 -10.97
N SER A 48 -19.67 9.78 -10.68
CA SER A 48 -20.41 10.43 -11.76
C SER A 48 -19.57 11.62 -12.21
N GLY A 49 -19.05 11.60 -13.45
CA GLY A 49 -18.27 12.72 -13.99
C GLY A 49 -18.99 14.06 -13.91
N THR A 50 -20.33 14.05 -13.82
CA THR A 50 -21.16 15.25 -13.58
C THR A 50 -20.94 15.88 -12.21
N LEU A 51 -20.68 15.09 -11.16
CA LEU A 51 -20.42 15.58 -9.79
C LEU A 51 -19.13 16.40 -9.71
N PHE A 52 -18.14 16.08 -10.56
CA PHE A 52 -16.87 16.79 -10.68
C PHE A 52 -16.94 17.99 -11.65
N ALA A 53 -17.77 17.91 -12.69
CA ALA A 53 -17.91 18.96 -13.68
C ALA A 53 -18.57 20.24 -13.14
N VAL A 54 -19.63 20.10 -12.32
CA VAL A 54 -20.43 21.24 -11.85
C VAL A 54 -19.60 22.27 -11.09
N PRO A 55 -18.81 21.91 -10.04
CA PRO A 55 -17.98 22.89 -9.33
C PRO A 55 -16.93 23.56 -10.22
N THR A 56 -16.39 22.81 -11.19
CA THR A 56 -15.36 23.32 -12.11
C THR A 56 -15.92 24.40 -13.03
N TYR A 57 -17.04 24.14 -13.70
CA TYR A 57 -17.67 25.13 -14.58
C TYR A 57 -18.21 26.33 -13.80
N ALA A 58 -18.77 26.10 -12.61
CA ALA A 58 -19.24 27.18 -11.75
C ALA A 58 -18.09 28.06 -11.22
N PHE A 59 -16.93 27.48 -10.90
CA PHE A 59 -15.72 28.22 -10.58
C PHE A 59 -15.27 29.09 -11.76
N ILE A 60 -15.14 28.51 -12.95
CA ILE A 60 -14.74 29.26 -14.16
C ILE A 60 -15.71 30.41 -14.42
N ALA A 61 -17.02 30.16 -14.39
CA ALA A 61 -18.04 31.17 -14.61
C ALA A 61 -17.99 32.28 -13.55
N SER A 62 -17.86 31.93 -12.27
CA SER A 62 -17.83 32.93 -11.19
C SER A 62 -16.58 33.81 -11.23
N ILE A 63 -15.41 33.26 -11.55
CA ILE A 63 -14.18 34.06 -11.71
C ILE A 63 -14.24 34.93 -12.96
N LEU A 64 -14.68 34.39 -14.11
CA LEU A 64 -14.79 35.19 -15.33
C LEU A 64 -15.82 36.31 -15.16
N ALA A 65 -16.93 36.06 -14.48
CA ALA A 65 -17.91 37.09 -14.14
C ALA A 65 -17.31 38.14 -13.19
N MET A 66 -16.60 37.73 -12.14
CA MET A 66 -15.90 38.65 -11.23
C MET A 66 -14.90 39.54 -11.99
N VAL A 67 -14.10 38.94 -12.89
CA VAL A 67 -13.14 39.67 -13.73
C VAL A 67 -13.87 40.65 -14.64
N ALA A 68 -14.91 40.22 -15.36
CA ALA A 68 -15.66 41.08 -16.28
C ALA A 68 -16.31 42.27 -15.55
N VAL A 69 -16.97 42.03 -14.41
CA VAL A 69 -17.60 43.10 -13.61
C VAL A 69 -16.53 44.01 -12.99
N GLY A 70 -15.42 43.46 -12.50
CA GLY A 70 -14.31 44.24 -11.96
C GLY A 70 -13.68 45.16 -13.01
N LEU A 71 -13.45 44.65 -14.22
CA LEU A 71 -12.94 45.44 -15.35
C LEU A 71 -13.92 46.55 -15.74
N ALA A 72 -15.22 46.24 -15.83
CA ALA A 72 -16.25 47.23 -16.15
C ALA A 72 -16.32 48.34 -15.09
N ARG A 73 -16.20 48.01 -13.80
CA ARG A 73 -16.15 49.00 -12.72
C ARG A 73 -14.88 49.85 -12.77
N CYS A 74 -13.73 49.23 -12.98
CA CYS A 74 -12.47 49.96 -13.14
C CYS A 74 -12.42 50.87 -14.36
N ALA A 75 -13.16 50.56 -15.43
CA ALA A 75 -13.29 51.44 -16.58
C ALA A 75 -14.06 52.74 -16.27
N ALA A 76 -14.96 52.72 -15.28
CA ALA A 76 -15.66 53.92 -14.80
C ALA A 76 -14.85 54.64 -13.71
N ALA A 77 -14.60 53.95 -12.60
CA ALA A 77 -13.71 54.34 -11.51
C ALA A 77 -13.45 53.11 -10.65
N CYS A 78 -12.18 52.72 -10.46
CA CYS A 78 -11.87 51.51 -9.69
C CYS A 78 -12.43 51.60 -8.26
N PRO A 79 -13.14 50.56 -7.78
CA PRO A 79 -13.62 50.53 -6.40
C PRO A 79 -12.43 50.50 -5.45
N ALA A 80 -12.33 51.48 -4.54
CA ALA A 80 -11.24 51.55 -3.57
C ALA A 80 -11.64 50.88 -2.25
N THR A 81 -10.77 50.05 -1.67
CA THR A 81 -11.03 49.44 -0.35
C THR A 81 -10.35 50.18 0.81
N SER A 82 -9.38 51.07 0.57
CA SER A 82 -8.83 52.07 1.52
C SER A 82 -7.69 52.90 0.88
N PRO A 83 -7.23 54.02 1.49
CA PRO A 83 -6.11 54.82 0.98
C PRO A 83 -4.81 54.02 0.99
N VAL A 84 -4.07 54.06 -0.13
CA VAL A 84 -2.84 53.30 -0.36
C VAL A 84 -1.61 54.21 -0.12
N PRO A 85 -0.58 53.79 0.65
CA PRO A 85 0.69 54.49 0.68
C PRO A 85 1.40 54.40 -0.70
N PRO A 86 2.10 55.44 -1.16
CA PRO A 86 2.68 55.49 -2.49
C PRO A 86 3.62 54.30 -2.75
N HIS A 87 3.51 53.70 -3.94
CA HIS A 87 4.45 52.68 -4.39
C HIS A 87 5.85 53.29 -4.50
N PRO A 88 6.89 52.64 -3.97
CA PRO A 88 8.27 53.09 -4.18
C PRO A 88 8.60 53.08 -5.67
N ASP A 89 9.36 54.08 -6.09
CA ASP A 89 9.71 54.33 -7.48
C ASP A 89 10.45 53.11 -8.09
N LEU A 90 9.83 52.41 -9.04
CA LEU A 90 10.40 51.23 -9.71
C LEU A 90 11.72 51.56 -10.44
N ALA A 91 11.95 52.84 -10.76
CA ALA A 91 13.20 53.35 -11.31
C ALA A 91 14.41 53.13 -10.37
N ALA A 92 14.20 52.99 -9.06
CA ALA A 92 15.27 52.81 -8.08
C ALA A 92 15.86 51.38 -8.03
N VAL A 93 15.30 50.42 -8.78
CA VAL A 93 15.72 49.00 -8.77
C VAL A 93 16.39 48.58 -10.10
N ALA A 94 16.75 49.53 -10.96
CA ALA A 94 17.39 49.24 -12.25
C ALA A 94 18.80 48.62 -12.04
N GLY A 95 18.97 47.34 -12.41
CA GLY A 95 20.25 46.63 -12.33
C GLY A 95 20.11 45.12 -12.11
N PRO A 96 21.22 44.40 -11.84
CA PRO A 96 21.21 42.95 -11.60
C PRO A 96 20.28 42.51 -10.45
N VAL A 97 20.10 43.36 -9.44
CA VAL A 97 19.19 43.13 -8.30
C VAL A 97 17.72 43.16 -8.74
N GLY A 98 17.35 44.09 -9.64
CA GLY A 98 16.02 44.14 -10.24
C GLY A 98 15.75 42.92 -11.11
N ALA A 99 16.70 42.56 -11.98
CA ALA A 99 16.59 41.36 -12.82
C ALA A 99 16.45 40.08 -11.97
N PHE A 100 17.22 39.94 -10.90
CA PHE A 100 17.09 38.83 -9.96
C PHE A 100 15.75 38.82 -9.23
N THR A 101 15.23 39.98 -8.83
CA THR A 101 13.93 40.11 -8.17
C THR A 101 12.78 39.73 -9.11
N ILE A 102 12.84 40.16 -10.38
CA ILE A 102 11.90 39.77 -11.43
C ILE A 102 11.96 38.26 -11.66
N LEU A 103 13.17 37.68 -11.78
CA LEU A 103 13.33 36.23 -11.93
C LEU A 103 12.77 35.46 -10.73
N ARG A 104 12.98 35.95 -9.50
CA ARG A 104 12.42 35.35 -8.29
C ARG A 104 10.89 35.44 -8.26
N ALA A 105 10.31 36.58 -8.65
CA ALA A 105 8.87 36.78 -8.74
C ALA A 105 8.24 35.89 -9.83
N PHE A 106 8.83 35.86 -11.04
CA PHE A 106 8.45 35.00 -12.15
C PHE A 106 8.49 33.52 -11.74
N SER A 107 9.59 33.11 -11.12
CA SER A 107 9.80 31.76 -10.65
C SER A 107 8.75 31.33 -9.62
N SER A 108 8.37 32.22 -8.69
CA SER A 108 7.29 31.95 -7.73
C SER A 108 5.91 31.96 -8.38
N GLY A 109 5.66 32.81 -9.37
CA GLY A 109 4.37 32.90 -10.08
C GLY A 109 4.14 31.76 -11.07
N SER A 110 5.22 31.12 -11.55
CA SER A 110 5.15 29.98 -12.48
C SER A 110 4.38 28.77 -11.93
N THR A 111 4.16 28.72 -10.61
CA THR A 111 3.30 27.72 -9.96
C THR A 111 1.86 27.74 -10.43
N ALA A 112 1.36 28.89 -10.91
CA ALA A 112 0.00 29.03 -11.41
C ALA A 112 -0.28 28.15 -12.65
N LEU A 113 0.77 27.72 -13.36
CA LEU A 113 0.68 26.87 -14.56
C LEU A 113 0.79 25.38 -14.25
N THR A 114 0.96 25.02 -12.98
CA THR A 114 0.94 23.63 -12.55
C THR A 114 -0.47 23.05 -12.69
N GLY A 115 -0.59 21.74 -12.96
CA GLY A 115 -1.88 21.08 -13.23
C GLY A 115 -2.11 20.66 -14.68
N VAL A 116 -1.31 21.17 -15.64
CA VAL A 116 -1.26 20.62 -17.01
C VAL A 116 -0.89 19.13 -17.06
N GLU A 117 -0.17 18.66 -16.03
CA GLU A 117 0.21 17.25 -15.84
C GLU A 117 -0.99 16.31 -15.71
N ALA A 118 -2.11 16.80 -15.14
CA ALA A 118 -3.29 15.98 -14.90
C ALA A 118 -3.88 15.47 -16.22
N ILE A 119 -3.95 16.34 -17.25
CA ILE A 119 -4.43 15.95 -18.58
C ILE A 119 -3.45 14.99 -19.25
N SER A 120 -2.14 15.24 -19.16
CA SER A 120 -1.14 14.35 -19.77
C SER A 120 -1.12 12.95 -19.14
N ASN A 121 -1.40 12.84 -17.85
CA ASN A 121 -1.52 11.55 -17.16
C ASN A 121 -2.84 10.85 -17.51
N GLY A 122 -3.89 11.63 -17.82
CA GLY A 122 -5.22 11.16 -18.15
C GLY A 122 -5.47 10.79 -19.61
N VAL A 123 -4.47 10.90 -20.51
CA VAL A 123 -4.64 10.64 -21.96
C VAL A 123 -5.35 9.31 -22.28
N PRO A 124 -5.07 8.18 -21.59
CA PRO A 124 -5.75 6.92 -21.88
C PRO A 124 -7.27 6.94 -21.62
N ALA A 125 -7.77 7.86 -20.78
CA ALA A 125 -9.19 8.00 -20.46
C ALA A 125 -9.98 8.77 -21.52
N PHE A 126 -9.31 9.47 -22.45
CA PHE A 126 -9.99 10.20 -23.51
C PHE A 126 -10.60 9.26 -24.56
N ARG A 127 -11.67 9.70 -25.21
CA ARG A 127 -12.23 9.00 -26.37
C ARG A 127 -11.22 9.02 -27.51
N ARG A 128 -11.23 7.97 -28.36
CA ARG A 128 -10.39 7.95 -29.56
C ARG A 128 -10.88 9.02 -30.56
N PRO A 129 -9.98 9.76 -31.23
CA PRO A 129 -8.50 9.74 -31.10
C PRO A 129 -7.99 10.43 -29.82
N GLN A 130 -7.36 9.66 -28.93
CA GLN A 130 -7.00 10.08 -27.56
C GLN A 130 -6.06 11.28 -27.54
N ALA A 131 -4.97 11.21 -28.31
CA ALA A 131 -3.94 12.26 -28.32
C ALA A 131 -4.49 13.61 -28.78
N LYS A 132 -5.32 13.62 -29.82
CA LYS A 132 -5.92 14.86 -30.35
C LYS A 132 -6.89 15.46 -29.32
N ASN A 133 -7.81 14.65 -28.79
CA ASN A 133 -8.79 15.11 -27.83
C ASN A 133 -8.13 15.64 -26.54
N ALA A 134 -7.08 14.98 -26.05
CA ALA A 134 -6.30 15.46 -24.92
C ALA A 134 -5.58 16.77 -25.21
N ALA A 135 -4.98 16.92 -26.40
CA ALA A 135 -4.31 18.15 -26.82
C ALA A 135 -5.28 19.34 -26.95
N ASP A 136 -6.44 19.14 -27.58
CA ASP A 136 -7.47 20.17 -27.73
C ASP A 136 -8.01 20.61 -26.36
N THR A 137 -8.21 19.65 -25.44
CA THR A 137 -8.65 19.94 -24.06
C THR A 137 -7.58 20.71 -23.29
N LEU A 138 -6.30 20.34 -23.43
CA LEU A 138 -5.18 21.05 -22.80
C LEU A 138 -5.07 22.50 -23.31
N ALA A 139 -5.26 22.72 -24.62
CA ALA A 139 -5.24 24.05 -25.22
C ALA A 139 -6.39 24.93 -24.70
N MET A 140 -7.61 24.40 -24.62
CA MET A 140 -8.77 25.12 -24.09
C MET A 140 -8.59 25.46 -22.60
N MET A 141 -8.14 24.50 -21.79
CA MET A 141 -7.85 24.74 -20.38
C MET A 141 -6.76 25.80 -20.21
N GLY A 142 -5.69 25.75 -21.01
CA GLY A 142 -4.63 26.74 -21.01
C GLY A 142 -5.14 28.15 -21.34
N ALA A 143 -5.97 28.29 -22.37
CA ALA A 143 -6.56 29.57 -22.75
C ALA A 143 -7.44 30.17 -21.63
N ILE A 144 -8.29 29.35 -21.01
CA ILE A 144 -9.16 29.78 -19.90
C ILE A 144 -8.32 30.19 -18.68
N ALA A 145 -7.34 29.37 -18.31
CA ALA A 145 -6.46 29.66 -17.17
C ALA A 145 -5.66 30.95 -17.38
N ILE A 146 -5.11 31.17 -18.58
CA ILE A 146 -4.40 32.41 -18.93
C ILE A 146 -5.33 33.62 -18.84
N ALA A 147 -6.55 33.53 -19.38
CA ALA A 147 -7.52 34.62 -19.32
C ALA A 147 -7.90 34.98 -17.88
N MET A 148 -8.17 33.97 -17.04
CA MET A 148 -8.47 34.17 -15.61
C MET A 148 -7.27 34.76 -14.86
N PHE A 149 -6.06 34.23 -15.08
CA PHE A 149 -4.84 34.68 -14.42
C PHE A 149 -4.50 36.14 -14.76
N LEU A 150 -4.57 36.51 -16.04
CA LEU A 150 -4.34 37.89 -16.48
C LEU A 150 -5.41 38.84 -15.91
N GLY A 151 -6.68 38.43 -15.92
CA GLY A 151 -7.77 39.21 -15.36
C GLY A 151 -7.64 39.46 -13.86
N ILE A 152 -7.35 38.42 -13.07
CA ILE A 152 -7.10 38.53 -11.63
C ILE A 152 -5.86 39.41 -11.37
N SER A 153 -4.78 39.21 -12.12
CA SER A 153 -3.55 39.98 -11.96
C SER A 153 -3.78 41.47 -12.24
N PHE A 154 -4.54 41.79 -13.30
CA PHE A 154 -4.89 43.17 -13.61
C PHE A 154 -5.68 43.83 -12.48
N LEU A 155 -6.71 43.15 -11.97
CA LEU A 155 -7.51 43.67 -10.85
C LEU A 155 -6.68 43.79 -9.58
N ALA A 156 -5.81 42.82 -9.29
CA ALA A 156 -4.94 42.83 -8.11
C ALA A 156 -3.99 44.04 -8.08
N THR A 157 -3.53 44.52 -9.25
CA THR A 157 -2.60 45.67 -9.33
C THR A 157 -3.29 47.02 -9.48
N HIS A 158 -4.51 47.06 -10.02
CA HIS A 158 -5.22 48.33 -10.31
C HIS A 158 -6.29 48.69 -9.29
N VAL A 159 -6.85 47.72 -8.55
CA VAL A 159 -7.83 47.98 -7.49
C VAL A 159 -7.08 48.41 -6.22
N PRO A 160 -7.28 49.65 -5.73
CA PRO A 160 -6.57 50.15 -4.56
C PRO A 160 -6.95 49.37 -3.28
N GLY A 161 -5.95 49.02 -2.47
CA GLY A 161 -6.13 48.37 -1.17
C GLY A 161 -5.99 46.84 -1.19
N ILE A 162 -5.73 46.23 -2.36
CA ILE A 162 -5.37 44.82 -2.43
C ILE A 162 -3.92 44.64 -1.98
N THR A 163 -3.71 43.80 -0.97
CA THR A 163 -2.39 43.52 -0.40
C THR A 163 -2.21 42.04 -0.10
N VAL A 164 -0.97 41.60 0.08
CA VAL A 164 -0.70 40.24 0.57
C VAL A 164 -1.07 40.19 2.05
N SER A 165 -2.01 39.31 2.41
CA SER A 165 -2.54 39.16 3.77
C SER A 165 -2.55 37.69 4.18
N GLU A 166 -2.31 37.44 5.47
CA GLU A 166 -2.43 36.11 6.08
C GLU A 166 -3.89 35.75 6.43
N GLU A 167 -4.81 36.72 6.41
CA GLU A 167 -6.21 36.50 6.79
C GLU A 167 -7.15 36.34 5.58
N ARG A 168 -6.84 37.01 4.46
CA ARG A 168 -7.69 37.00 3.27
C ARG A 168 -6.88 36.80 1.99
N SER A 169 -7.34 35.86 1.16
CA SER A 169 -6.78 35.64 -0.17
C SER A 169 -6.97 36.84 -1.09
N VAL A 170 -6.08 37.01 -2.07
CA VAL A 170 -6.20 38.06 -3.11
C VAL A 170 -7.53 37.95 -3.86
N VAL A 171 -7.97 36.73 -4.17
CA VAL A 171 -9.27 36.48 -4.81
C VAL A 171 -10.43 36.94 -3.91
N ALA A 172 -10.35 36.72 -2.60
CA ALA A 172 -11.34 37.22 -1.65
C ALA A 172 -11.37 38.75 -1.59
N GLN A 173 -10.21 39.40 -1.56
CA GLN A 173 -10.11 40.87 -1.57
C GLN A 173 -10.69 41.47 -2.85
N ILE A 174 -10.39 40.87 -4.02
CA ILE A 174 -10.99 41.29 -5.30
C ILE A 174 -12.50 41.07 -5.29
N ALA A 175 -12.96 39.88 -4.88
CA ALA A 175 -14.39 39.57 -4.83
C ALA A 175 -15.14 40.53 -3.89
N ASP A 176 -14.55 40.91 -2.77
CA ASP A 176 -15.11 41.87 -1.82
C ASP A 176 -15.16 43.28 -2.41
N ALA A 177 -14.09 43.73 -3.09
CA ALA A 177 -14.07 45.01 -3.79
C ALA A 177 -15.09 45.07 -4.95
N VAL A 178 -15.31 43.97 -5.65
CA VAL A 178 -16.21 43.88 -6.81
C VAL A 178 -17.66 43.67 -6.40
N PHE A 179 -17.95 42.89 -5.35
CA PHE A 179 -19.32 42.52 -4.96
C PHE A 179 -19.77 43.06 -3.60
N GLY A 180 -18.90 43.77 -2.86
CA GLY A 180 -19.22 44.41 -1.58
C GLY A 180 -19.69 43.44 -0.50
N GLY A 181 -19.06 42.26 -0.38
CA GLY A 181 -19.46 41.23 0.57
C GLY A 181 -20.83 40.56 0.32
N GLY A 182 -21.47 40.82 -0.82
CA GLY A 182 -22.78 40.26 -1.20
C GLY A 182 -22.74 38.78 -1.65
N ILE A 183 -23.84 38.29 -2.22
CA ILE A 183 -23.96 36.89 -2.68
C ILE A 183 -22.83 36.51 -3.66
N GLY A 184 -22.42 37.43 -4.54
CA GLY A 184 -21.32 37.20 -5.49
C GLY A 184 -19.99 36.87 -4.81
N PHE A 185 -19.69 37.48 -3.67
CA PHE A 185 -18.49 37.17 -2.88
C PHE A 185 -18.52 35.72 -2.37
N TYR A 186 -19.63 35.31 -1.74
CA TYR A 186 -19.76 33.94 -1.22
C TYR A 186 -19.78 32.89 -2.32
N VAL A 187 -20.36 33.19 -3.48
CA VAL A 187 -20.32 32.33 -4.66
C VAL A 187 -18.89 32.09 -5.13
N VAL A 188 -18.09 33.15 -5.27
CA VAL A 188 -16.66 33.02 -5.66
C VAL A 188 -15.89 32.21 -4.62
N GLN A 189 -16.05 32.51 -3.32
CA GLN A 189 -15.32 31.79 -2.26
C GLN A 189 -15.73 30.31 -2.18
N ALA A 190 -17.03 30.01 -2.27
CA ALA A 190 -17.52 28.64 -2.22
C ALA A 190 -17.00 27.79 -3.39
N PHE A 191 -17.05 28.30 -4.61
CA PHE A 191 -16.54 27.57 -5.77
C PHE A 191 -15.01 27.51 -5.83
N THR A 192 -14.31 28.52 -5.30
CA THR A 192 -12.84 28.47 -5.10
C THR A 192 -12.45 27.36 -4.12
N ALA A 193 -13.13 27.27 -2.97
CA ALA A 193 -12.91 26.20 -2.01
C ALA A 193 -13.23 24.82 -2.62
N ALA A 194 -14.36 24.71 -3.33
CA ALA A 194 -14.80 23.47 -3.95
C ALA A 194 -13.81 22.95 -5.01
N ILE A 195 -13.31 23.82 -5.91
CA ILE A 195 -12.36 23.39 -6.94
C ILE A 195 -11.00 22.99 -6.35
N LEU A 196 -10.58 23.62 -5.25
CA LEU A 196 -9.34 23.27 -4.55
C LEU A 196 -9.47 21.92 -3.82
N VAL A 197 -10.61 21.65 -3.18
CA VAL A 197 -10.92 20.32 -2.63
C VAL A 197 -10.95 19.27 -3.74
N LEU A 198 -11.51 19.62 -4.91
CA LEU A 198 -11.54 18.74 -6.08
C LEU A 198 -10.14 18.43 -6.63
N ALA A 199 -9.27 19.44 -6.68
CA ALA A 199 -7.88 19.28 -7.11
C ALA A 199 -7.10 18.32 -6.20
N ALA A 200 -7.40 18.31 -4.89
CA ALA A 200 -6.84 17.32 -3.99
C ALA A 200 -7.28 15.89 -4.35
N ASN A 201 -8.54 15.71 -4.80
CA ASN A 201 -9.06 14.40 -5.21
C ASN A 201 -8.32 13.80 -6.41
N THR A 202 -7.85 14.62 -7.37
CA THR A 202 -7.03 14.14 -8.50
C THR A 202 -5.80 13.37 -8.02
N ALA A 203 -5.12 13.85 -6.98
CA ALA A 203 -3.97 13.14 -6.42
C ALA A 203 -4.35 11.82 -5.74
N TYR A 204 -5.56 11.68 -5.20
CA TYR A 204 -6.09 10.44 -4.65
C TYR A 204 -6.38 9.38 -5.72
N GLN A 205 -6.61 9.79 -6.97
CA GLN A 205 -6.75 8.87 -8.10
C GLN A 205 -5.38 8.47 -8.67
N ASP A 206 -4.44 9.41 -8.75
CA ASP A 206 -3.15 9.20 -9.41
C ASP A 206 -2.12 8.46 -8.55
N PHE A 207 -1.95 8.87 -7.29
CA PHE A 207 -0.89 8.30 -6.43
C PHE A 207 -1.03 6.79 -6.22
N PRO A 208 -2.23 6.24 -5.91
CA PRO A 208 -2.35 4.81 -5.71
C PRO A 208 -2.03 4.02 -6.98
N ARG A 209 -2.42 4.53 -8.16
CA ARG A 209 -2.09 3.93 -9.46
C ARG A 209 -0.58 3.94 -9.73
N LEU A 210 0.09 5.06 -9.51
CA LEU A 210 1.55 5.17 -9.67
C LEU A 210 2.30 4.24 -8.71
N SER A 211 1.85 4.18 -7.44
CA SER A 211 2.45 3.30 -6.45
C SER A 211 2.28 1.82 -6.81
N ALA A 212 1.15 1.44 -7.41
CA ALA A 212 0.91 0.09 -7.89
C ALA A 212 1.81 -0.29 -9.08
N ILE A 213 2.05 0.65 -10.01
CA ILE A 213 3.00 0.46 -11.13
C ILE A 213 4.42 0.24 -10.59
N LEU A 214 4.89 1.10 -9.68
CA LEU A 214 6.21 0.94 -9.07
C LEU A 214 6.35 -0.35 -8.26
N ALA A 215 5.28 -0.79 -7.61
CA ALA A 215 5.26 -2.05 -6.88
C ALA A 215 5.32 -3.26 -7.82
N ARG A 216 4.65 -3.20 -8.99
CA ARG A 216 4.76 -4.23 -10.04
C ARG A 216 6.20 -4.38 -10.53
N ASP A 217 6.89 -3.25 -10.71
CA ASP A 217 8.30 -3.21 -11.11
C ASP A 217 9.27 -3.52 -9.94
N ARG A 218 8.74 -3.85 -8.76
CA ARG A 218 9.48 -4.22 -7.54
C ARG A 218 10.32 -3.08 -6.95
N PHE A 219 9.97 -1.82 -7.21
CA PHE A 219 10.56 -0.64 -6.58
C PHE A 219 9.81 -0.19 -5.32
N MET A 220 8.56 -0.64 -5.16
CA MET A 220 7.77 -0.46 -3.94
C MET A 220 7.33 -1.82 -3.36
N PRO A 221 6.92 -1.87 -2.08
CA PRO A 221 6.36 -3.09 -1.48
C PRO A 221 5.16 -3.62 -2.28
N ARG A 222 5.10 -4.93 -2.49
CA ARG A 222 4.04 -5.58 -3.30
C ARG A 222 2.61 -5.25 -2.83
N ARG A 223 2.42 -4.87 -1.56
CA ARG A 223 1.11 -4.48 -1.00
C ARG A 223 0.42 -3.34 -1.75
N PHE A 224 1.18 -2.46 -2.41
CA PHE A 224 0.61 -1.36 -3.18
C PHE A 224 -0.05 -1.84 -4.49
N MET A 225 0.19 -3.09 -4.92
CA MET A 225 -0.50 -3.71 -6.06
C MET A 225 -1.89 -4.25 -5.71
N ASN A 226 -2.18 -4.45 -4.43
CA ASN A 226 -3.44 -5.07 -4.00
C ASN A 226 -4.57 -4.04 -4.07
N ARG A 227 -5.70 -4.44 -4.64
CA ARG A 227 -6.97 -3.70 -4.59
C ARG A 227 -7.79 -4.25 -3.43
N GLY A 228 -8.44 -3.37 -2.67
CA GLY A 228 -9.43 -3.78 -1.67
C GLY A 228 -10.77 -4.14 -2.31
N ASP A 229 -11.73 -4.53 -1.49
CA ASP A 229 -13.07 -5.04 -1.88
C ASP A 229 -13.85 -4.13 -2.83
N ARG A 230 -13.55 -2.82 -2.85
CA ARG A 230 -14.18 -1.83 -3.73
C ARG A 230 -13.33 -1.48 -4.97
N LEU A 231 -12.35 -2.32 -5.31
CA LEU A 231 -11.41 -2.12 -6.42
C LEU A 231 -10.47 -0.92 -6.28
N VAL A 232 -10.34 -0.38 -5.06
CA VAL A 232 -9.48 0.77 -4.74
C VAL A 232 -8.14 0.28 -4.18
N PHE A 233 -7.04 0.92 -4.58
CA PHE A 233 -5.71 0.68 -4.02
C PHE A 233 -5.58 1.34 -2.62
N SER A 234 -6.21 0.73 -1.61
CA SER A 234 -6.36 1.30 -0.26
C SER A 234 -5.04 1.69 0.40
N ASN A 235 -3.98 0.89 0.22
CA ASN A 235 -2.65 1.19 0.77
C ASN A 235 -2.08 2.50 0.20
N GLY A 236 -2.29 2.75 -1.09
CA GLY A 236 -1.89 3.99 -1.74
C GLY A 236 -2.65 5.20 -1.18
N VAL A 237 -3.97 5.07 -1.05
CA VAL A 237 -4.86 6.13 -0.50
C VAL A 237 -4.48 6.49 0.93
N LEU A 238 -4.30 5.50 1.80
CA LEU A 238 -3.93 5.70 3.20
C LEU A 238 -2.52 6.30 3.35
N THR A 239 -1.57 5.85 2.53
CA THR A 239 -0.20 6.40 2.53
C THR A 239 -0.21 7.87 2.10
N LEU A 240 -0.95 8.21 1.04
CA LEU A 240 -1.11 9.60 0.59
C LEU A 240 -1.71 10.48 1.68
N ALA A 241 -2.81 10.04 2.30
CA ALA A 241 -3.50 10.76 3.35
C ALA A 241 -2.60 11.00 4.56
N THR A 242 -1.86 9.97 4.99
CA THR A 242 -0.93 10.05 6.12
C THR A 242 0.20 11.03 5.84
N LEU A 243 0.86 10.92 4.68
CA LEU A 243 1.95 11.82 4.32
C LEU A 243 1.47 13.26 4.11
N ALA A 244 0.29 13.47 3.51
CA ALA A 244 -0.29 14.80 3.35
C ALA A 244 -0.68 15.41 4.70
N GLY A 245 -1.28 14.63 5.60
CA GLY A 245 -1.60 15.06 6.96
C GLY A 245 -0.37 15.42 7.77
N LEU A 246 0.70 14.62 7.69
CA LEU A 246 1.98 14.95 8.34
C LEU A 246 2.57 16.27 7.83
N LEU A 247 2.48 16.55 6.53
CA LEU A 247 2.93 17.85 5.99
C LEU A 247 2.02 19.00 6.45
N LEU A 248 0.71 18.81 6.50
CA LEU A 248 -0.21 19.83 7.02
C LEU A 248 0.12 20.19 8.48
N VAL A 249 0.37 19.19 9.33
CA VAL A 249 0.78 19.42 10.72
C VAL A 249 2.16 20.06 10.81
N ALA A 250 3.15 19.58 10.04
CA ALA A 250 4.53 20.06 10.13
C ALA A 250 4.72 21.51 9.65
N PHE A 251 3.79 22.03 8.84
CA PHE A 251 3.85 23.38 8.28
C PHE A 251 2.68 24.27 8.74
N ASP A 252 1.96 23.87 9.79
CA ASP A 252 0.80 24.59 10.33
C ASP A 252 -0.26 24.93 9.26
N ALA A 253 -0.37 24.06 8.24
CA ALA A 253 -1.17 24.26 7.03
C ALA A 253 -0.93 25.60 6.31
N GLU A 254 0.25 26.21 6.47
CA GLU A 254 0.58 27.49 5.84
C GLU A 254 0.78 27.31 4.33
N VAL A 255 -0.15 27.86 3.55
CA VAL A 255 -0.19 27.74 2.08
C VAL A 255 1.12 28.21 1.45
N THR A 256 1.67 29.34 1.91
CA THR A 256 2.90 29.92 1.38
C THR A 256 4.11 29.01 1.53
N ARG A 257 4.25 28.32 2.67
CA ARG A 257 5.33 27.34 2.89
C ARG A 257 5.10 26.10 2.04
N LEU A 258 3.90 25.53 2.07
CA LEU A 258 3.57 24.31 1.33
C LEU A 258 3.75 24.48 -0.19
N ILE A 259 3.37 25.64 -0.74
CA ILE A 259 3.60 25.95 -2.17
C ILE A 259 5.09 25.88 -2.49
N GLN A 260 5.96 26.43 -1.66
CA GLN A 260 7.40 26.45 -1.94
C GLN A 260 8.01 25.05 -2.06
N LEU A 261 7.56 24.10 -1.21
CA LEU A 261 7.94 22.69 -1.34
C LEU A 261 7.36 22.08 -2.63
N TYR A 262 6.10 22.36 -2.93
CA TYR A 262 5.41 21.87 -4.13
C TYR A 262 6.14 22.25 -5.42
N VAL A 263 6.58 23.51 -5.55
CA VAL A 263 7.20 23.99 -6.79
C VAL A 263 8.45 23.21 -7.13
N VAL A 264 9.32 22.96 -6.15
CA VAL A 264 10.58 22.22 -6.35
C VAL A 264 10.29 20.83 -6.91
N GLY A 265 9.29 20.13 -6.36
CA GLY A 265 8.91 18.79 -6.80
C GLY A 265 8.39 18.79 -8.24
N VAL A 266 7.48 19.69 -8.57
CA VAL A 266 6.88 19.78 -9.92
C VAL A 266 7.90 20.16 -10.97
N PHE A 267 8.71 21.20 -10.73
CA PHE A 267 9.72 21.59 -11.70
C PHE A 267 10.82 20.55 -11.86
N THR A 268 11.16 19.80 -10.81
CA THR A 268 12.05 18.63 -10.94
C THR A 268 11.43 17.59 -11.88
N SER A 269 10.16 17.25 -11.70
CA SER A 269 9.43 16.32 -12.59
C SER A 269 9.41 16.81 -14.03
N PHE A 270 9.07 18.09 -14.26
CA PHE A 270 9.06 18.68 -15.59
C PHE A 270 10.43 18.67 -16.25
N THR A 271 11.48 19.12 -15.55
CA THR A 271 12.83 19.12 -16.11
C THR A 271 13.28 17.70 -16.48
N LEU A 272 13.06 16.71 -15.61
CA LEU A 272 13.41 15.31 -15.90
C LEU A 272 12.59 14.74 -17.07
N SER A 273 11.29 15.04 -17.13
CA SER A 273 10.40 14.61 -18.22
C SER A 273 10.84 15.18 -19.57
N GLN A 274 11.07 16.49 -19.63
CA GLN A 274 11.50 17.19 -20.85
C GLN A 274 12.88 16.71 -21.33
N LEU A 275 13.85 16.57 -20.42
CA LEU A 275 15.16 16.01 -20.74
C LEU A 275 15.08 14.54 -21.17
N GLY A 276 14.18 13.76 -20.55
CA GLY A 276 13.86 12.40 -20.95
C GLY A 276 13.33 12.33 -22.39
N MET A 277 12.45 13.27 -22.78
CA MET A 277 11.92 13.38 -24.14
C MET A 277 13.00 13.80 -25.13
N VAL A 278 13.93 14.69 -24.77
CA VAL A 278 15.10 15.01 -25.61
C VAL A 278 15.90 13.74 -25.88
N ARG A 279 16.20 12.94 -24.84
CA ARG A 279 16.91 11.66 -25.00
C ARG A 279 16.12 10.65 -25.83
N HIS A 280 14.79 10.63 -25.70
CA HIS A 280 13.92 9.79 -26.51
C HIS A 280 14.03 10.15 -28.00
N TRP A 281 13.91 11.44 -28.36
CA TRP A 281 14.03 11.88 -29.76
C TRP A 281 15.42 11.65 -30.35
N LEU A 282 16.47 11.74 -29.54
CA LEU A 282 17.84 11.41 -29.97
C LEU A 282 17.99 9.92 -30.35
N ARG A 283 17.36 9.01 -29.61
CA ARG A 283 17.32 7.58 -29.94
C ARG A 283 16.43 7.28 -31.14
N GLU A 284 15.29 7.96 -31.25
CA GLU A 284 14.34 7.74 -32.34
C GLU A 284 14.93 8.12 -33.71
N ARG A 285 15.86 9.09 -33.74
CA ARG A 285 16.64 9.44 -34.95
C ARG A 285 17.35 8.23 -35.57
N GLU A 286 17.73 7.24 -34.76
CA GLU A 286 18.49 6.07 -35.21
C GLU A 286 17.59 5.00 -35.87
N ARG A 287 16.26 5.16 -35.86
CA ARG A 287 15.28 4.16 -36.35
C ARG A 287 14.81 4.34 -37.81
N GLY A 288 15.42 5.24 -38.60
CA GLY A 288 15.24 5.34 -40.06
C GLY A 288 14.50 6.60 -40.58
N GLU A 289 14.40 6.73 -41.91
CA GLU A 289 13.94 7.95 -42.62
C GLU A 289 12.45 8.31 -42.41
N ALA A 290 11.57 7.33 -42.15
CA ALA A 290 10.16 7.59 -41.88
C ALA A 290 9.93 8.28 -40.51
N ALA A 291 10.80 8.03 -39.53
CA ALA A 291 10.82 8.70 -38.23
C ALA A 291 11.45 10.12 -38.29
N ALA A 292 12.08 10.49 -39.43
CA ALA A 292 12.84 11.72 -39.58
C ALA A 292 11.99 13.00 -39.72
N ARG A 293 10.68 12.89 -40.00
CA ARG A 293 9.82 14.07 -40.17
C ARG A 293 9.39 14.64 -38.82
N GLY A 294 10.12 15.66 -38.36
CA GLY A 294 9.71 16.51 -37.23
C GLY A 294 10.44 16.27 -35.90
N TRP A 295 11.31 15.25 -35.79
CA TRP A 295 12.06 14.98 -34.56
C TRP A 295 12.92 16.17 -34.12
N ARG A 296 13.53 16.91 -35.07
CA ARG A 296 14.32 18.12 -34.76
C ARG A 296 13.48 19.19 -34.07
N ARG A 297 12.26 19.41 -34.57
CA ARG A 297 11.32 20.39 -34.00
C ARG A 297 10.84 19.93 -32.63
N ALA A 298 10.43 18.67 -32.49
CA ALA A 298 9.99 18.11 -31.22
C ALA A 298 11.12 18.12 -30.17
N MET A 299 12.35 17.76 -30.57
CA MET A 299 13.53 17.84 -29.71
C MET A 299 13.83 19.29 -29.29
N ALA A 300 13.79 20.25 -30.23
CA ALA A 300 14.01 21.66 -29.91
C ALA A 300 12.98 22.20 -28.91
N ILE A 301 11.70 21.87 -29.09
CA ILE A 301 10.62 22.25 -28.15
C ILE A 301 10.90 21.66 -26.77
N ASN A 302 11.20 20.36 -26.68
CA ASN A 302 11.49 19.72 -25.39
C ASN A 302 12.80 20.25 -24.75
N ALA A 303 13.81 20.61 -25.55
CA ALA A 303 15.05 21.19 -25.07
C ALA A 303 14.84 22.59 -24.48
N VAL A 304 14.07 23.44 -25.15
CA VAL A 304 13.69 24.76 -24.63
C VAL A 304 12.84 24.62 -23.36
N GLY A 305 11.90 23.67 -23.34
CA GLY A 305 11.11 23.35 -22.14
C GLY A 305 11.98 22.86 -20.97
N GLY A 306 12.90 21.94 -21.23
CA GLY A 306 13.86 21.42 -20.25
C GLY A 306 14.79 22.49 -19.71
N LEU A 307 15.32 23.37 -20.57
CA LEU A 307 16.17 24.49 -20.16
C LEU A 307 15.37 25.50 -19.31
N THR A 308 14.20 25.91 -19.78
CA THR A 308 13.35 26.89 -19.07
C THR A 308 12.96 26.38 -17.68
N THR A 309 12.45 25.14 -17.61
CA THR A 309 12.07 24.53 -16.32
C THR A 309 13.27 24.30 -15.41
N GLY A 310 14.43 23.93 -15.98
CA GLY A 310 15.68 23.78 -15.24
C GLY A 310 16.19 25.09 -14.64
N VAL A 311 16.14 26.18 -15.41
CA VAL A 311 16.49 27.53 -14.90
C VAL A 311 15.56 27.93 -13.75
N VAL A 312 14.24 27.74 -13.91
CA VAL A 312 13.28 27.99 -12.83
C VAL A 312 13.63 27.14 -11.60
N LEU A 313 13.88 25.84 -11.76
CA LEU A 313 14.26 24.96 -10.65
C LEU A 313 15.51 25.44 -9.91
N VAL A 314 16.54 25.88 -10.63
CA VAL A 314 17.78 26.44 -10.06
C VAL A 314 17.48 27.73 -9.28
N VAL A 315 16.70 28.65 -9.85
CA VAL A 315 16.35 29.92 -9.20
C VAL A 315 15.55 29.66 -7.92
N ILE A 316 14.55 28.77 -7.94
CA ILE A 316 13.77 28.41 -6.73
C ILE A 316 14.67 27.78 -5.68
N THR A 317 15.50 26.83 -6.11
CA THR A 317 16.41 26.12 -5.20
C THR A 317 17.34 27.11 -4.52
N ALA A 318 17.93 28.06 -5.24
CA ALA A 318 18.83 29.06 -4.67
C ALA A 318 18.09 30.09 -3.78
N THR A 319 16.96 30.63 -4.24
CA THR A 319 16.26 31.73 -3.55
C THR A 319 15.40 31.27 -2.37
N LYS A 320 14.90 30.04 -2.41
CA LYS A 320 13.98 29.47 -1.42
C LYS A 320 14.61 28.32 -0.62
N PHE A 321 15.93 28.11 -0.74
CA PHE A 321 16.63 27.07 0.00
C PHE A 321 16.30 27.11 1.49
N LEU A 322 16.53 28.26 2.14
CA LEU A 322 16.30 28.47 3.57
C LEU A 322 14.82 28.47 3.96
N HIS A 323 13.91 28.62 3.00
CA HIS A 323 12.46 28.66 3.26
C HIS A 323 11.80 27.27 3.12
N GLY A 324 12.59 26.20 2.95
CA GLY A 324 12.10 24.82 2.98
C GLY A 324 12.31 24.02 1.70
N ALA A 325 12.82 24.63 0.61
CA ALA A 325 13.12 23.92 -0.64
C ALA A 325 14.13 22.77 -0.44
N TRP A 326 15.05 22.91 0.52
CA TRP A 326 16.03 21.89 0.88
C TRP A 326 15.40 20.55 1.28
N ILE A 327 14.19 20.57 1.86
CA ILE A 327 13.47 19.37 2.33
C ILE A 327 13.16 18.45 1.16
N VAL A 328 12.67 19.01 0.05
CA VAL A 328 12.33 18.23 -1.15
C VAL A 328 13.59 17.72 -1.85
N ILE A 329 14.63 18.55 -1.91
CA ILE A 329 15.95 18.19 -2.48
C ILE A 329 16.57 17.02 -1.71
N ALA A 330 16.43 16.99 -0.38
CA ALA A 330 16.89 15.88 0.45
C ALA A 330 15.96 14.66 0.36
N ALA A 331 14.64 14.88 0.34
CA ALA A 331 13.66 13.80 0.33
C ALA A 331 13.70 12.96 -0.95
N ILE A 332 13.89 13.57 -2.12
CA ILE A 332 13.91 12.84 -3.40
C ILE A 332 15.01 11.75 -3.43
N PRO A 333 16.30 12.03 -3.16
CA PRO A 333 17.34 11.01 -3.10
C PRO A 333 17.09 9.94 -2.05
N VAL A 334 16.53 10.30 -0.88
CA VAL A 334 16.18 9.34 0.18
C VAL A 334 15.09 8.39 -0.29
N ILE A 335 14.02 8.91 -0.90
CA ILE A 335 12.92 8.10 -1.45
C ILE A 335 13.43 7.19 -2.57
N VAL A 336 14.23 7.72 -3.51
CA VAL A 336 14.83 6.95 -4.61
C VAL A 336 15.75 5.86 -4.06
N SER A 337 16.57 6.16 -3.06
CA SER A 337 17.43 5.17 -2.39
C SER A 337 16.60 4.09 -1.71
N GLY A 338 15.46 4.44 -1.12
CA GLY A 338 14.48 3.51 -0.58
C GLY A 338 13.93 2.56 -1.66
N PHE A 339 13.52 3.11 -2.81
CA PHE A 339 13.05 2.30 -3.95
C PHE A 339 14.13 1.34 -4.48
N LEU A 340 15.36 1.83 -4.63
CA LEU A 340 16.50 1.02 -5.07
C LEU A 340 16.89 -0.04 -4.03
N ALA A 341 16.73 0.24 -2.73
CA ALA A 341 16.96 -0.74 -1.67
C ALA A 341 15.91 -1.85 -1.70
N VAL A 342 14.62 -1.51 -1.87
CA VAL A 342 13.54 -2.50 -2.04
C VAL A 342 13.77 -3.36 -3.28
N HIS A 343 14.15 -2.74 -4.40
CA HIS A 343 14.41 -3.46 -5.64
C HIS A 343 15.60 -4.43 -5.50
N ARG A 344 16.73 -3.96 -4.96
CA ARG A 344 17.91 -4.82 -4.69
C ARG A 344 17.58 -5.96 -3.75
N HIS A 345 16.78 -5.70 -2.71
CA HIS A 345 16.32 -6.72 -1.77
C HIS A 345 15.51 -7.80 -2.48
N TYR A 346 14.50 -7.42 -3.28
CA TYR A 346 13.69 -8.39 -4.02
C TYR A 346 14.48 -9.14 -5.10
N ALA A 347 15.47 -8.49 -5.75
CA ALA A 347 16.39 -9.17 -6.66
C ALA A 347 17.21 -10.25 -5.95
N SER A 348 17.82 -9.92 -4.80
CA SER A 348 18.58 -10.86 -3.96
C SER A 348 17.71 -12.04 -3.49
N VAL A 349 16.51 -11.77 -3.01
CA VAL A 349 15.57 -12.83 -2.56
C VAL A 349 15.20 -13.76 -3.71
N ARG A 350 14.91 -13.21 -4.90
CA ARG A 350 14.60 -14.01 -6.08
C ARG A 350 15.75 -14.92 -6.48
N GLU A 351 16.98 -14.42 -6.43
CA GLU A 351 18.18 -15.20 -6.71
C GLU A 351 18.36 -16.33 -5.70
N GLN A 352 18.15 -16.06 -4.39
CA GLN A 352 18.24 -17.08 -3.34
C GLN A 352 17.18 -18.19 -3.46
N LEU A 353 15.96 -17.83 -3.89
CA LEU A 353 14.84 -18.76 -4.01
C LEU A 353 14.90 -19.63 -5.29
N ARG A 354 15.65 -19.21 -6.31
CA ARG A 354 15.79 -19.92 -7.59
C ARG A 354 17.11 -20.68 -7.71
N ARG A 355 17.75 -21.02 -6.58
CA ARG A 355 19.03 -21.77 -6.58
C ARG A 355 18.84 -23.26 -6.85
N GLY A 356 17.61 -23.77 -6.76
CA GLY A 356 17.35 -25.21 -6.86
C GLY A 356 17.91 -25.96 -5.65
N ALA A 357 17.96 -25.29 -4.48
CA ALA A 357 18.49 -25.88 -3.26
C ALA A 357 17.57 -26.98 -2.69
N VAL A 358 16.28 -26.93 -3.04
CA VAL A 358 15.29 -27.94 -2.66
C VAL A 358 14.80 -28.63 -3.92
N ARG A 359 15.02 -29.94 -4.03
CA ARG A 359 14.52 -30.71 -5.17
C ARG A 359 13.11 -31.26 -4.88
N PRO A 360 12.22 -31.23 -5.87
CA PRO A 360 10.93 -31.87 -5.73
C PRO A 360 11.08 -33.37 -5.51
N GLY A 361 10.22 -33.93 -4.66
CA GLY A 361 10.22 -35.36 -4.34
C GLY A 361 11.28 -35.81 -3.33
N GLU A 362 12.19 -34.94 -2.88
CA GLU A 362 13.08 -35.20 -1.75
C GLU A 362 12.34 -35.11 -0.41
N VAL A 363 11.43 -36.07 -0.18
CA VAL A 363 10.58 -36.14 1.01
C VAL A 363 11.38 -36.79 2.16
N GLY A 364 11.59 -36.05 3.26
CA GLY A 364 12.16 -36.58 4.50
C GLY A 364 11.09 -37.19 5.42
N THR A 365 11.47 -37.53 6.65
CA THR A 365 10.52 -37.99 7.67
C THR A 365 9.87 -36.83 8.40
N ASN A 366 8.61 -37.00 8.82
CA ASN A 366 7.88 -36.00 9.59
C ASN A 366 7.63 -36.50 11.02
N HIS A 367 8.19 -35.78 11.98
CA HIS A 367 7.99 -35.97 13.41
C HIS A 367 6.86 -35.05 13.86
N VAL A 368 5.88 -35.53 14.63
CA VAL A 368 4.74 -34.70 15.05
C VAL A 368 4.78 -34.48 16.56
N VAL A 369 4.75 -33.21 16.95
CA VAL A 369 4.65 -32.78 18.35
C VAL A 369 3.31 -32.07 18.54
N LEU A 370 2.42 -32.68 19.33
CA LEU A 370 1.13 -32.10 19.68
C LEU A 370 1.25 -31.32 20.99
N LEU A 371 1.09 -29.99 20.92
CA LEU A 371 1.16 -29.12 22.09
C LEU A 371 -0.20 -29.06 22.81
N VAL A 372 -0.36 -29.87 23.85
CA VAL A 372 -1.60 -29.97 24.63
C VAL A 372 -1.56 -28.97 25.79
N ARG A 373 -2.34 -27.89 25.68
CA ARG A 373 -2.45 -26.87 26.75
C ARG A 373 -3.65 -27.11 27.67
N ASP A 374 -4.70 -27.71 27.15
CA ASP A 374 -5.89 -28.15 27.86
C ASP A 374 -6.50 -29.34 27.08
N VAL A 375 -7.48 -30.02 27.64
CA VAL A 375 -8.25 -31.08 26.95
C VAL A 375 -9.59 -30.50 26.55
N ASP A 376 -9.64 -29.91 25.35
CA ASP A 376 -10.79 -29.20 24.80
C ASP A 376 -11.15 -29.68 23.37
N ALA A 377 -12.15 -29.05 22.75
CA ALA A 377 -12.60 -29.38 21.40
C ALA A 377 -11.51 -29.21 20.34
N ALA A 378 -10.64 -28.19 20.47
CA ALA A 378 -9.52 -27.99 19.55
C ALA A 378 -8.50 -29.11 19.67
N THR A 379 -8.23 -29.55 20.90
CA THR A 379 -7.29 -30.64 21.19
C THR A 379 -7.82 -31.98 20.68
N ALA A 380 -9.13 -32.21 20.79
CA ALA A 380 -9.80 -33.36 20.20
C ALA A 380 -9.63 -33.36 18.67
N GLU A 381 -9.96 -32.25 18.01
CA GLU A 381 -9.83 -32.09 16.55
C GLU A 381 -8.38 -32.29 16.09
N ALA A 382 -7.43 -31.70 16.81
CA ALA A 382 -6.01 -31.83 16.50
C ALA A 382 -5.52 -33.28 16.63
N LEU A 383 -5.98 -34.02 17.63
CA LEU A 383 -5.65 -35.44 17.77
C LEU A 383 -6.29 -36.28 16.65
N GLY A 384 -7.53 -36.00 16.28
CA GLY A 384 -8.21 -36.65 15.15
C GLY A 384 -7.48 -36.44 13.83
N TYR A 385 -7.11 -35.19 13.54
CA TYR A 385 -6.30 -34.82 12.38
C TYR A 385 -4.92 -35.49 12.37
N VAL A 386 -4.18 -35.44 13.48
CA VAL A 386 -2.84 -36.04 13.54
C VAL A 386 -2.90 -37.57 13.33
N ARG A 387 -4.00 -38.22 13.72
CA ARG A 387 -4.24 -39.64 13.48
C ARG A 387 -4.59 -39.98 12.03
N SER A 388 -4.95 -39.00 11.19
CA SER A 388 -5.09 -39.24 9.75
C SER A 388 -3.75 -39.38 9.04
N PHE A 389 -2.66 -39.02 9.72
CA PHE A 389 -1.29 -39.11 9.21
C PHE A 389 -0.56 -40.35 9.69
N ARG A 390 0.54 -40.67 9.02
CA ARG A 390 1.52 -41.68 9.47
C ARG A 390 2.85 -40.99 9.79
N PRO A 391 2.93 -40.22 10.90
CA PRO A 391 4.19 -39.60 11.28
C PRO A 391 5.20 -40.68 11.71
N ARG A 392 6.48 -40.34 11.67
CA ARG A 392 7.55 -41.21 12.17
C ARG A 392 7.41 -41.49 13.66
N ASP A 393 7.08 -40.45 14.41
CA ASP A 393 6.71 -40.49 15.82
C ASP A 393 5.69 -39.38 16.11
N LEU A 394 4.85 -39.65 17.11
CA LEU A 394 3.88 -38.71 17.64
C LEU A 394 4.12 -38.53 19.14
N ARG A 395 4.47 -37.31 19.55
CA ARG A 395 4.71 -36.96 20.95
C ARG A 395 3.72 -35.89 21.39
N ALA A 396 2.94 -36.18 22.42
CA ALA A 396 2.05 -35.20 23.04
C ALA A 396 2.78 -34.54 24.20
N VAL A 397 2.93 -33.21 24.17
CA VAL A 397 3.65 -32.46 25.20
C VAL A 397 2.75 -31.41 25.83
N THR A 398 2.85 -31.22 27.14
CA THR A 398 2.10 -30.19 27.85
C THR A 398 3.01 -29.28 28.67
N PRO A 399 2.95 -27.95 28.49
CA PRO A 399 3.72 -27.02 29.31
C PRO A 399 3.16 -26.98 30.73
N ILE A 400 3.93 -27.47 31.70
CA ILE A 400 3.53 -27.53 33.10
C ILE A 400 4.21 -26.44 33.92
N ARG A 401 3.45 -25.87 34.86
CA ARG A 401 3.96 -24.98 35.92
C ARG A 401 3.94 -25.64 37.29
N GLU A 402 2.96 -26.51 37.55
CA GLU A 402 2.74 -27.22 38.81
C GLU A 402 2.41 -28.69 38.54
N GLU A 403 2.90 -29.60 39.40
CA GLU A 403 2.76 -31.06 39.25
C GLU A 403 1.31 -31.54 39.40
N ALA A 404 0.53 -30.93 40.30
CA ALA A 404 -0.86 -31.31 40.57
C ALA A 404 -1.78 -31.10 39.34
N THR A 405 -1.48 -30.11 38.49
CA THR A 405 -2.23 -29.86 37.24
C THR A 405 -1.98 -30.93 36.18
N LEU A 406 -0.81 -31.59 36.21
CA LEU A 406 -0.42 -32.59 35.23
C LEU A 406 -1.22 -33.90 35.38
N GLU A 407 -1.49 -34.34 36.61
CA GLU A 407 -2.22 -35.58 36.85
C GLU A 407 -3.67 -35.50 36.36
N ASP A 408 -4.38 -34.41 36.67
CA ASP A 408 -5.74 -34.17 36.15
C ASP A 408 -5.75 -34.12 34.62
N LEU A 409 -4.83 -33.36 34.03
CA LEU A 409 -4.73 -33.23 32.57
C LEU A 409 -4.41 -34.58 31.91
N ARG A 410 -3.53 -35.39 32.50
CA ARG A 410 -3.22 -36.76 32.04
C ARG A 410 -4.44 -37.67 32.11
N ALA A 411 -5.25 -37.58 33.17
CA ALA A 411 -6.48 -38.36 33.28
C ALA A 411 -7.45 -38.00 32.15
N ARG A 412 -7.74 -36.70 31.96
CA ARG A 412 -8.58 -36.21 30.87
C ARG A 412 -8.02 -36.57 29.48
N TRP A 413 -6.71 -36.49 29.31
CA TRP A 413 -6.01 -36.87 28.07
C TRP A 413 -6.13 -38.37 27.75
N ARG A 414 -5.96 -39.25 28.75
CA ARG A 414 -6.11 -40.70 28.57
C ARG A 414 -7.53 -41.06 28.13
N THR A 415 -8.54 -40.41 28.69
CA THR A 415 -9.93 -40.56 28.27
C THR A 415 -10.13 -40.09 26.83
N LEU A 416 -9.66 -38.88 26.49
CA LEU A 416 -9.78 -38.34 25.13
C LEU A 416 -9.07 -39.23 24.10
N SER A 417 -7.84 -39.63 24.39
CA SER A 417 -7.00 -40.43 23.48
C SER A 417 -7.41 -41.91 23.40
N GLY A 418 -8.32 -42.39 24.23
CA GLY A 418 -8.78 -43.79 24.20
C GLY A 418 -7.73 -44.80 24.66
N GLY A 419 -6.81 -44.40 25.56
CA GLY A 419 -5.84 -45.28 26.23
C GLY A 419 -4.67 -45.79 25.37
N ALA A 420 -4.86 -45.96 24.06
CA ALA A 420 -3.82 -46.40 23.10
C ALA A 420 -3.11 -45.24 22.37
N GLY A 421 -3.37 -43.99 22.77
CA GLY A 421 -2.73 -42.80 22.21
C GLY A 421 -1.34 -42.52 22.80
N PRO A 422 -0.65 -41.47 22.31
CA PRO A 422 0.66 -41.09 22.84
C PRO A 422 0.53 -40.65 24.31
N GLU A 423 1.52 -40.99 25.12
CA GLU A 423 1.57 -40.52 26.50
C GLU A 423 1.76 -38.99 26.54
N LEU A 424 1.13 -38.34 27.52
CA LEU A 424 1.27 -36.91 27.72
C LEU A 424 2.54 -36.59 28.51
N GLU A 425 3.56 -36.15 27.78
CA GLU A 425 4.88 -35.81 28.32
C GLU A 425 4.88 -34.41 28.96
N PRO A 426 5.38 -34.26 30.19
CA PRO A 426 5.49 -32.96 30.83
C PRO A 426 6.63 -32.17 30.21
N LEU A 427 6.34 -30.92 29.87
CA LEU A 427 7.33 -29.95 29.42
C LEU A 427 7.52 -28.93 30.55
N PRO A 428 8.62 -28.98 31.32
CA PRO A 428 8.86 -28.02 32.40
C PRO A 428 9.04 -26.63 31.81
N ALA A 429 7.97 -25.84 31.85
CA ALA A 429 7.88 -24.54 31.22
C ALA A 429 7.55 -23.53 32.33
N GLY A 430 8.55 -22.72 32.70
CA GLY A 430 8.31 -21.56 33.55
C GLY A 430 7.48 -20.49 32.81
N PRO A 431 7.81 -19.20 32.92
CA PRO A 431 7.13 -18.18 32.11
C PRO A 431 7.45 -18.27 30.61
N ASP A 432 8.52 -18.99 30.22
CA ASP A 432 8.98 -19.12 28.84
C ASP A 432 8.62 -20.48 28.22
N VAL A 433 7.39 -20.59 27.71
CA VAL A 433 6.92 -21.78 26.98
C VAL A 433 7.70 -21.98 25.67
N LEU A 434 8.11 -20.90 24.99
CA LEU A 434 8.82 -20.99 23.71
C LEU A 434 10.21 -21.61 23.92
N GLY A 435 10.95 -21.17 24.94
CA GLY A 435 12.25 -21.73 25.29
C GLY A 435 12.16 -23.22 25.65
N ALA A 436 11.14 -23.61 26.42
CA ALA A 436 10.91 -25.01 26.76
C ALA A 436 10.61 -25.87 25.54
N VAL A 437 9.70 -25.41 24.65
CA VAL A 437 9.36 -26.15 23.42
C VAL A 437 10.60 -26.25 22.52
N ARG A 438 11.39 -25.18 22.37
CA ARG A 438 12.65 -25.21 21.61
C ARG A 438 13.62 -26.28 22.14
N ALA A 439 13.87 -26.28 23.45
CA ALA A 439 14.75 -27.25 24.09
C ALA A 439 14.28 -28.70 23.92
N PHE A 440 12.96 -28.92 23.84
CA PHE A 440 12.39 -30.22 23.51
C PHE A 440 12.62 -30.59 22.04
N LEU A 441 12.34 -29.67 21.11
CA LEU A 441 12.51 -29.89 19.67
C LEU A 441 13.97 -30.14 19.28
N GLU A 442 14.93 -29.58 20.00
CA GLU A 442 16.37 -29.83 19.81
C GLU A 442 16.77 -31.30 20.06
N LYS A 443 16.01 -32.02 20.89
CA LYS A 443 16.27 -33.43 21.21
C LYS A 443 15.75 -34.39 20.16
N ILE A 444 14.92 -33.92 19.22
CA ILE A 444 14.35 -34.77 18.15
C ILE A 444 15.40 -34.91 17.04
N PRO A 445 15.93 -36.12 16.79
CA PRO A 445 16.93 -36.33 15.75
C PRO A 445 16.30 -36.10 14.38
N ARG A 446 16.85 -35.14 13.62
CA ARG A 446 16.31 -34.74 12.31
C ARG A 446 17.42 -34.34 11.35
N GLY A 447 17.32 -34.82 10.12
CA GLY A 447 18.14 -34.42 8.99
C GLY A 447 17.64 -33.14 8.31
N PRO A 448 18.38 -32.61 7.32
CA PRO A 448 18.02 -31.36 6.62
C PRO A 448 16.70 -31.40 5.83
N ARG A 449 16.26 -32.62 5.46
CA ARG A 449 15.03 -32.90 4.71
C ARG A 449 13.85 -33.27 5.61
N ASP A 450 14.12 -33.54 6.88
CA ASP A 450 13.10 -33.95 7.83
C ASP A 450 12.35 -32.73 8.37
N PHE A 451 11.09 -32.95 8.73
CA PHE A 451 10.22 -31.94 9.31
C PHE A 451 9.87 -32.32 10.74
N VAL A 452 9.71 -31.30 11.59
CA VAL A 452 9.04 -31.44 12.88
C VAL A 452 7.80 -30.57 12.87
N THR A 453 6.63 -31.21 12.77
CA THR A 453 5.34 -30.53 12.78
C THR A 453 4.90 -30.29 14.22
N VAL A 454 4.89 -29.03 14.65
CA VAL A 454 4.33 -28.63 15.93
C VAL A 454 2.87 -28.27 15.71
N VAL A 455 1.97 -29.13 16.19
CA VAL A 455 0.53 -28.95 16.10
C VAL A 455 0.05 -28.19 17.33
N ILE A 456 -0.60 -27.05 17.09
CA ILE A 456 -1.08 -26.12 18.10
C ILE A 456 -2.61 -26.05 18.01
N PRO A 457 -3.34 -26.74 18.90
CA PRO A 457 -4.77 -26.59 19.05
C PRO A 457 -5.13 -25.19 19.54
N GLU A 458 -6.17 -24.58 18.96
CA GLU A 458 -6.59 -23.23 19.33
C GLU A 458 -8.11 -23.03 19.27
N LEU A 459 -8.70 -22.57 20.37
CA LEU A 459 -10.09 -22.11 20.39
C LEU A 459 -10.18 -20.65 19.97
N VAL A 460 -10.88 -20.38 18.87
CA VAL A 460 -11.07 -19.04 18.29
C VAL A 460 -12.44 -18.50 18.75
N GLY A 461 -12.45 -17.29 19.33
CA GLY A 461 -13.69 -16.63 19.79
C GLY A 461 -14.31 -15.68 18.76
N GLU A 462 -15.54 -15.20 19.04
CA GLU A 462 -16.40 -14.43 18.11
C GLU A 462 -15.79 -13.14 17.51
N SER A 463 -14.73 -12.56 18.10
CA SER A 463 -14.04 -11.39 17.55
C SER A 463 -12.55 -11.64 17.34
N LEU A 464 -12.15 -11.75 16.06
CA LEU A 464 -10.76 -11.96 15.64
C LEU A 464 -9.82 -10.84 16.13
N ALA A 465 -10.30 -9.59 16.20
CA ALA A 465 -9.51 -8.46 16.67
C ALA A 465 -9.18 -8.56 18.18
N LEU A 466 -10.20 -8.82 19.01
CA LEU A 466 -10.05 -9.05 20.45
C LEU A 466 -9.22 -10.30 20.74
N TYR A 467 -9.39 -11.33 19.92
CA TYR A 467 -8.65 -12.58 20.00
C TYR A 467 -7.14 -12.37 19.83
N LEU A 468 -6.72 -11.72 18.74
CA LEU A 468 -5.31 -11.44 18.46
C LEU A 468 -4.67 -10.55 19.55
N LEU A 469 -5.43 -9.58 20.09
CA LEU A 469 -4.99 -8.71 21.18
C LEU A 469 -4.77 -9.47 22.50
N ARG A 470 -5.66 -10.41 22.85
CA ARG A 470 -5.60 -11.18 24.10
C ARG A 470 -4.60 -12.34 24.06
N ARG A 471 -4.26 -12.88 22.88
CA ARG A 471 -3.38 -14.05 22.72
C ARG A 471 -1.94 -13.72 22.33
N ARG A 472 -1.38 -12.61 22.81
CA ARG A 472 0.02 -12.18 22.52
C ARG A 472 1.09 -13.24 22.79
N ALA A 473 0.90 -14.11 23.78
CA ALA A 473 1.85 -15.17 24.09
C ALA A 473 1.88 -16.26 23.00
N LEU A 474 0.72 -16.62 22.45
CA LEU A 474 0.60 -17.65 21.42
C LEU A 474 1.12 -17.17 20.06
N VAL A 475 0.85 -15.90 19.72
CA VAL A 475 1.47 -15.25 18.55
C VAL A 475 2.99 -15.26 18.66
N ARG A 476 3.54 -14.97 19.85
CA ARG A 476 4.99 -15.03 20.11
C ARG A 476 5.54 -16.45 20.00
N LEU A 477 4.83 -17.45 20.52
CA LEU A 477 5.20 -18.86 20.40
C LEU A 477 5.30 -19.27 18.93
N ARG A 478 4.24 -19.04 18.13
CA ARG A 478 4.22 -19.35 16.69
C ARG A 478 5.35 -18.67 15.93
N ALA A 479 5.53 -17.37 16.13
CA ALA A 479 6.58 -16.60 15.47
C ALA A 479 7.98 -17.07 15.89
N GLY A 480 8.15 -17.52 17.13
CA GLY A 480 9.40 -18.10 17.62
C GLY A 480 9.69 -19.48 17.00
N LEU A 481 8.69 -20.35 16.97
CA LEU A 481 8.80 -21.70 16.41
C LEU A 481 9.07 -21.70 14.90
N LEU A 482 8.46 -20.77 14.16
CA LEU A 482 8.73 -20.59 12.73
C LEU A 482 10.20 -20.27 12.42
N ARG A 483 10.96 -19.75 13.39
CA ARG A 483 12.40 -19.47 13.22
C ARG A 483 13.27 -20.71 13.42
N GLU A 484 12.72 -21.82 13.90
CA GLU A 484 13.46 -23.03 14.20
C GLU A 484 13.67 -23.91 12.96
N ALA A 485 14.90 -24.43 12.85
CA ALA A 485 15.34 -25.27 11.74
C ALA A 485 14.42 -26.48 11.52
N GLY A 486 13.73 -26.55 10.38
CA GLY A 486 12.87 -27.69 10.01
C GLY A 486 11.56 -27.81 10.78
N VAL A 487 11.17 -26.78 11.55
CA VAL A 487 9.92 -26.80 12.32
C VAL A 487 8.77 -26.24 11.49
N VAL A 488 7.73 -27.03 11.28
CA VAL A 488 6.47 -26.57 10.67
C VAL A 488 5.48 -26.27 11.78
N VAL A 489 4.85 -25.10 11.73
CA VAL A 489 3.84 -24.71 12.73
C VAL A 489 2.46 -24.93 12.12
N THR A 490 1.70 -25.84 12.74
CA THR A 490 0.37 -26.24 12.26
C THR A 490 -0.69 -25.82 13.27
N ASP A 491 -1.55 -24.89 12.86
CA ASP A 491 -2.63 -24.38 13.67
C ASP A 491 -3.91 -25.17 13.40
N VAL A 492 -4.53 -25.69 14.46
CA VAL A 492 -5.84 -26.37 14.40
C VAL A 492 -6.87 -25.49 15.11
N PRO A 493 -7.47 -24.53 14.39
CA PRO A 493 -8.46 -23.65 14.96
C PRO A 493 -9.82 -24.36 15.09
N VAL A 494 -10.49 -24.14 16.22
CA VAL A 494 -11.90 -24.48 16.41
C VAL A 494 -12.64 -23.22 16.83
N LEU A 495 -13.61 -22.81 16.00
CA LEU A 495 -14.46 -21.67 16.29
C LEU A 495 -15.42 -21.99 17.43
N VAL A 496 -15.55 -21.08 18.38
CA VAL A 496 -16.49 -21.16 19.50
C VAL A 496 -17.47 -20.01 19.42
N GLU A 497 -18.76 -20.33 19.23
CA GLU A 497 -19.86 -19.37 19.26
C GLU A 497 -20.77 -19.68 20.44
N ARG A 498 -21.12 -18.65 21.22
CA ARG A 498 -21.95 -18.79 22.44
C ARG A 498 -21.49 -19.91 23.39
N GLY A 499 -20.18 -20.12 23.48
CA GLY A 499 -19.55 -21.13 24.34
C GLY A 499 -19.61 -22.57 23.82
N ARG A 500 -20.04 -22.81 22.58
CA ARG A 500 -20.05 -24.13 21.95
C ARG A 500 -19.14 -24.17 20.72
N PRO A 501 -18.40 -25.28 20.49
CA PRO A 501 -17.62 -25.45 19.28
C PRO A 501 -18.53 -25.55 18.05
N VAL A 502 -18.13 -24.91 16.96
CA VAL A 502 -18.89 -24.85 15.70
C VAL A 502 -18.24 -25.74 14.66
N GLY A 503 -19.04 -26.58 14.00
CA GLY A 503 -18.59 -27.38 12.87
C GLY A 503 -17.67 -28.57 13.21
N VAL A 504 -17.53 -28.89 14.51
CA VAL A 504 -16.75 -30.04 15.01
C VAL A 504 -17.49 -30.74 16.15
N ASP A 505 -17.23 -32.04 16.30
CA ASP A 505 -17.88 -32.91 17.29
C ASP A 505 -17.20 -32.90 18.66
N ALA A 506 -16.10 -32.15 18.83
CA ALA A 506 -15.26 -32.17 20.03
C ALA A 506 -14.78 -33.58 20.44
N ARG A 507 -14.70 -34.49 19.47
CA ARG A 507 -14.18 -35.86 19.61
C ARG A 507 -13.00 -36.05 18.66
N PRO A 508 -12.00 -36.87 19.02
CA PRO A 508 -10.82 -37.10 18.18
C PRO A 508 -11.13 -38.13 17.09
N LEU A 509 -12.12 -37.81 16.26
CA LEU A 509 -12.51 -38.59 15.10
C LEU A 509 -11.44 -38.45 14.04
N ILE A 510 -11.04 -39.56 13.44
CA ILE A 510 -10.15 -39.55 12.29
C ILE A 510 -10.98 -39.05 11.10
N PRO A 511 -10.58 -37.96 10.43
CA PRO A 511 -11.26 -37.47 9.24
C PRO A 511 -11.43 -38.58 8.20
N THR A 512 -12.63 -38.70 7.63
CA THR A 512 -12.90 -39.66 6.54
C THR A 512 -12.17 -39.28 5.26
N ARG A 513 -11.94 -37.97 5.07
CA ARG A 513 -11.18 -37.42 3.96
C ARG A 513 -10.25 -36.29 4.40
N THR A 514 -8.98 -36.37 4.01
CA THR A 514 -8.01 -35.28 4.20
C THR A 514 -7.48 -34.83 2.86
N VAL A 515 -7.66 -33.54 2.54
CA VAL A 515 -7.12 -32.90 1.33
C VAL A 515 -6.07 -31.88 1.74
N ALA A 516 -4.87 -31.99 1.17
CA ALA A 516 -3.80 -31.02 1.38
C ALA A 516 -3.72 -30.04 0.20
N LEU A 517 -3.98 -28.75 0.48
CA LEU A 517 -3.88 -27.68 -0.50
C LEU A 517 -2.61 -26.86 -0.25
N VAL A 518 -1.69 -26.85 -1.20
CA VAL A 518 -0.48 -26.02 -1.14
C VAL A 518 -0.74 -24.72 -1.87
N PHE A 519 -0.81 -23.57 -1.18
CA PHE A 519 -1.02 -22.30 -1.87
C PHE A 519 0.27 -21.79 -2.50
N VAL A 520 0.23 -21.56 -3.81
CA VAL A 520 1.38 -21.22 -4.63
C VAL A 520 1.24 -19.81 -5.18
N SER A 521 2.18 -18.92 -4.83
CA SER A 521 2.29 -17.60 -5.44
C SER A 521 3.39 -17.51 -6.52
N ALA A 522 4.34 -18.44 -6.50
CA ALA A 522 5.46 -18.54 -7.43
C ALA A 522 6.13 -19.92 -7.30
N VAL A 523 6.79 -20.39 -8.36
CA VAL A 523 7.54 -21.65 -8.34
C VAL A 523 9.00 -21.40 -7.97
N HIS A 524 9.39 -21.82 -6.77
CA HIS A 524 10.73 -21.63 -6.22
C HIS A 524 10.99 -22.54 -5.01
N ASP A 525 12.21 -22.57 -4.47
CA ASP A 525 12.65 -23.50 -3.41
C ASP A 525 11.72 -23.54 -2.18
N ALA A 526 11.18 -22.41 -1.73
CA ALA A 526 10.24 -22.39 -0.60
C ALA A 526 8.89 -23.07 -0.90
N THR A 527 8.41 -22.97 -2.13
CA THR A 527 7.18 -23.62 -2.60
C THR A 527 7.42 -25.12 -2.74
N ILE A 528 8.55 -25.52 -3.32
CA ILE A 528 8.93 -26.93 -3.44
C ILE A 528 9.11 -27.56 -2.04
N ARG A 529 9.69 -26.83 -1.08
CA ARG A 529 9.75 -27.28 0.32
C ARG A 529 8.37 -27.48 0.94
N ALA A 530 7.42 -26.58 0.67
CA ALA A 530 6.04 -26.71 1.13
C ALA A 530 5.34 -27.92 0.49
N VAL A 531 5.58 -28.20 -0.80
CA VAL A 531 5.10 -29.42 -1.47
C VAL A 531 5.70 -30.68 -0.84
N ASN A 532 7.02 -30.72 -0.65
CA ASN A 532 7.68 -31.86 -0.02
C ASN A 532 7.12 -32.11 1.38
N TYR A 533 6.86 -31.07 2.16
CA TYR A 533 6.16 -31.18 3.45
C TYR A 533 4.74 -31.73 3.29
N ALA A 534 3.93 -31.17 2.39
CA ALA A 534 2.55 -31.60 2.18
C ALA A 534 2.46 -33.10 1.84
N ARG A 535 3.41 -33.60 1.05
CA ARG A 535 3.53 -35.03 0.74
C ARG A 535 3.83 -35.89 1.96
N THR A 536 4.53 -35.38 2.98
CA THR A 536 4.75 -36.12 4.24
C THR A 536 3.48 -36.33 5.06
N LEU A 537 2.43 -35.54 4.82
CA LEU A 537 1.16 -35.70 5.51
C LEU A 537 0.44 -36.96 5.05
N GLY A 538 0.70 -37.45 3.83
CA GLY A 538 0.01 -38.63 3.31
C GLY A 538 -1.50 -38.43 3.14
N ALA A 539 -1.92 -37.19 2.88
CA ALA A 539 -3.31 -36.86 2.58
C ALA A 539 -3.80 -37.65 1.35
N GLN A 540 -5.08 -38.02 1.34
CA GLN A 540 -5.68 -38.78 0.24
C GLN A 540 -5.60 -38.02 -1.10
N GLU A 541 -5.65 -36.70 -1.04
CA GLU A 541 -5.47 -35.81 -2.18
C GLU A 541 -4.51 -34.69 -1.78
N THR A 542 -3.50 -34.43 -2.60
CA THR A 542 -2.56 -33.31 -2.43
C THR A 542 -2.46 -32.57 -3.75
N ARG A 543 -2.72 -31.26 -3.74
CA ARG A 543 -2.65 -30.41 -4.93
C ARG A 543 -2.17 -29.02 -4.59
N ALA A 544 -1.52 -28.38 -5.55
CA ALA A 544 -1.17 -26.98 -5.48
C ALA A 544 -2.32 -26.12 -6.00
N VAL A 545 -2.51 -24.94 -5.41
CA VAL A 545 -3.52 -23.98 -5.86
C VAL A 545 -2.84 -22.63 -6.08
N HIS A 546 -2.95 -22.11 -7.30
CA HIS A 546 -2.54 -20.76 -7.65
C HIS A 546 -3.76 -19.87 -7.89
N PHE A 547 -3.88 -18.79 -7.13
CA PHE A 547 -4.95 -17.81 -7.32
C PHE A 547 -4.46 -16.72 -8.29
N SER A 548 -4.91 -16.78 -9.54
CA SER A 548 -4.47 -15.87 -10.59
C SER A 548 -5.25 -14.56 -10.58
N LEU A 549 -4.52 -13.45 -10.39
CA LEU A 549 -5.05 -12.07 -10.47
C LEU A 549 -4.96 -11.48 -11.89
N ASP A 550 -4.17 -12.13 -12.76
CA ASP A 550 -3.82 -11.67 -14.10
C ASP A 550 -3.67 -12.90 -15.01
N PRO A 551 -4.53 -13.06 -16.05
CA PRO A 551 -4.49 -14.23 -16.92
C PRO A 551 -3.12 -14.46 -17.55
N ASP A 552 -2.38 -13.39 -17.86
CA ASP A 552 -1.03 -13.49 -18.43
C ASP A 552 -0.01 -14.07 -17.43
N GLU A 553 -0.20 -13.85 -16.12
CA GLU A 553 0.67 -14.44 -15.09
C GLU A 553 0.38 -15.92 -14.84
N ALA A 554 -0.87 -16.37 -15.07
CA ALA A 554 -1.25 -17.77 -14.87
C ALA A 554 -0.43 -18.71 -15.75
N GLY A 555 -0.31 -18.42 -17.05
CA GLY A 555 0.42 -19.26 -17.99
C GLY A 555 1.91 -19.42 -17.63
N VAL A 556 2.53 -18.35 -17.11
CA VAL A 556 3.94 -18.41 -16.66
C VAL A 556 4.08 -19.36 -15.46
N ILE A 557 3.14 -19.33 -14.51
CA ILE A 557 3.18 -20.20 -13.33
C ILE A 557 2.92 -21.66 -13.72
N GLU A 558 2.01 -21.93 -14.65
CA GLU A 558 1.76 -23.26 -15.19
C GLU A 558 3.02 -23.84 -15.85
N GLU A 559 3.64 -23.09 -16.77
CA GLU A 559 4.90 -23.50 -17.41
C GLU A 559 6.04 -23.71 -16.41
N GLU A 560 6.16 -22.84 -15.40
CA GLU A 560 7.16 -23.01 -14.34
C GLU A 560 6.87 -24.26 -13.49
N TRP A 561 5.60 -24.59 -13.24
CA TRP A 561 5.20 -25.76 -12.47
C TRP A 561 5.46 -27.07 -13.19
N GLU A 562 5.08 -27.15 -14.47
CA GLU A 562 5.35 -28.30 -15.33
C GLU A 562 6.85 -28.59 -15.41
N ARG A 563 7.66 -27.53 -15.60
CA ARG A 563 9.12 -27.66 -15.65
C ARG A 563 9.73 -28.14 -14.33
N ALA A 564 9.14 -27.75 -13.20
CA ALA A 564 9.62 -28.14 -11.89
C ALA A 564 9.24 -29.59 -11.52
N ASP A 565 8.20 -30.16 -12.15
CA ASP A 565 7.64 -31.49 -11.89
C ASP A 565 7.61 -31.89 -10.40
N PRO A 566 6.81 -31.21 -9.57
CA PRO A 566 6.75 -31.49 -8.14
C PRO A 566 5.97 -32.77 -7.76
N GLY A 567 5.37 -33.46 -8.75
CA GLY A 567 4.61 -34.69 -8.56
C GLY A 567 3.23 -34.49 -7.91
N ILE A 568 2.70 -33.26 -7.91
CA ILE A 568 1.31 -32.96 -7.54
C ILE A 568 0.70 -32.02 -8.60
N PRO A 569 -0.61 -32.11 -8.88
CA PRO A 569 -1.28 -31.23 -9.85
C PRO A 569 -1.33 -29.79 -9.33
N LEU A 570 -1.42 -28.84 -10.27
CA LEU A 570 -1.65 -27.42 -10.01
C LEU A 570 -3.03 -27.03 -10.51
N ASP A 571 -3.86 -26.51 -9.61
CA ASP A 571 -5.15 -25.91 -9.93
C ASP A 571 -4.97 -24.39 -10.01
N VAL A 572 -5.23 -23.80 -11.17
CA VAL A 572 -5.28 -22.34 -11.33
C VAL A 572 -6.71 -21.87 -11.14
N VAL A 573 -6.92 -21.08 -10.09
CA VAL A 573 -8.22 -20.50 -9.75
C VAL A 573 -8.18 -19.02 -10.12
N GLU A 574 -9.06 -18.61 -11.02
CA GLU A 574 -9.21 -17.20 -11.36
C GLU A 574 -9.74 -16.40 -10.16
N ALA A 575 -9.06 -15.31 -9.84
CA ALA A 575 -9.45 -14.36 -8.82
C ALA A 575 -9.98 -13.09 -9.51
N PRO A 576 -11.29 -13.06 -9.90
CA PRO A 576 -11.85 -11.95 -10.64
C PRO A 576 -11.71 -10.66 -9.83
N PHE A 577 -11.58 -9.53 -10.53
CA PHE A 577 -11.44 -8.21 -9.90
C PHE A 577 -10.19 -8.04 -9.02
N ARG A 578 -9.24 -8.98 -9.05
CA ARG A 578 -8.07 -9.02 -8.18
C ARG A 578 -8.41 -9.17 -6.68
N ASP A 579 -9.55 -9.77 -6.36
CA ASP A 579 -9.92 -10.16 -4.99
C ASP A 579 -9.58 -11.63 -4.74
N LEU A 580 -8.77 -11.88 -3.72
CA LEU A 580 -8.36 -13.23 -3.31
C LEU A 580 -9.34 -13.86 -2.30
N THR A 581 -10.16 -13.05 -1.64
CA THR A 581 -10.94 -13.47 -0.47
C THR A 581 -11.98 -14.53 -0.83
N GLY A 582 -12.85 -14.23 -1.80
CA GLY A 582 -13.87 -15.16 -2.29
C GLY A 582 -13.27 -16.46 -2.83
N PRO A 583 -12.34 -16.40 -3.81
CA PRO A 583 -11.72 -17.59 -4.40
C PRO A 583 -11.05 -18.52 -3.38
N ILE A 584 -10.33 -17.97 -2.40
CA ILE A 584 -9.68 -18.78 -1.34
C ILE A 584 -10.74 -19.49 -0.48
N LEU A 585 -11.78 -18.78 -0.06
CA LEU A 585 -12.84 -19.35 0.75
C LEU A 585 -13.61 -20.42 -0.01
N ASP A 586 -13.96 -20.17 -1.27
CA ASP A 586 -14.68 -21.12 -2.11
C ASP A 586 -13.90 -22.40 -2.30
N GLU A 587 -12.58 -22.30 -2.51
CA GLU A 587 -11.71 -23.46 -2.69
C GLU A 587 -11.61 -24.34 -1.44
N VAL A 588 -11.44 -23.71 -0.27
CA VAL A 588 -11.37 -24.44 0.99
C VAL A 588 -12.73 -25.02 1.37
N ARG A 589 -13.82 -24.26 1.16
CA ARG A 589 -15.20 -24.71 1.43
C ARG A 589 -15.64 -25.85 0.52
N ARG A 590 -15.11 -25.93 -0.71
CA ARG A 590 -15.33 -27.05 -1.62
C ARG A 590 -14.90 -28.38 -0.99
N VAL A 591 -13.78 -28.38 -0.27
CA VAL A 591 -13.28 -29.56 0.46
C VAL A 591 -14.16 -29.84 1.67
N THR A 592 -14.39 -28.84 2.51
CA THR A 592 -15.12 -29.00 3.77
C THR A 592 -16.63 -29.18 3.59
N ALA A 593 -17.17 -28.98 2.39
CA ALA A 593 -18.56 -29.32 2.06
C ALA A 593 -18.87 -30.80 2.28
N THR A 594 -17.88 -31.68 2.12
CA THR A 594 -18.02 -33.10 2.49
C THR A 594 -18.01 -33.22 4.01
N PRO A 595 -19.01 -33.89 4.64
CA PRO A 595 -19.01 -34.12 6.08
C PRO A 595 -17.73 -34.85 6.52
N GLU A 596 -17.18 -34.46 7.68
CA GLU A 596 -15.96 -35.06 8.26
C GLU A 596 -14.68 -34.97 7.39
N ALA A 597 -14.74 -34.26 6.26
CA ALA A 597 -13.55 -33.92 5.50
C ALA A 597 -12.81 -32.74 6.14
N VAL A 598 -11.49 -32.82 6.13
CA VAL A 598 -10.57 -31.79 6.64
C VAL A 598 -9.72 -31.24 5.50
N CYS A 599 -9.59 -29.92 5.46
CA CYS A 599 -8.75 -29.20 4.51
C CYS A 599 -7.45 -28.75 5.20
N ALA A 600 -6.32 -29.36 4.85
CA ALA A 600 -4.99 -28.98 5.32
C ALA A 600 -4.37 -27.97 4.35
N VAL A 601 -4.43 -26.70 4.69
CA VAL A 601 -3.85 -25.61 3.89
C VAL A 601 -2.39 -25.42 4.29
N VAL A 602 -1.49 -25.60 3.33
CA VAL A 602 -0.04 -25.50 3.49
C VAL A 602 0.45 -24.20 2.87
N LEU A 603 1.09 -23.36 3.68
CA LEU A 603 1.57 -22.04 3.31
C LEU A 603 3.10 -21.97 3.42
N PRO A 604 3.84 -21.68 2.33
CA PRO A 604 5.25 -21.33 2.45
C PRO A 604 5.41 -19.96 3.13
N GLU A 605 6.29 -19.89 4.12
CA GLU A 605 6.59 -18.64 4.83
C GLU A 605 8.08 -18.35 4.90
N PHE A 606 8.45 -17.11 4.59
CA PHE A 606 9.85 -16.68 4.63
C PHE A 606 10.28 -16.31 6.05
N VAL A 607 11.33 -16.95 6.55
CA VAL A 607 11.95 -16.54 7.81
C VAL A 607 13.03 -15.53 7.48
N VAL A 608 12.89 -14.31 8.01
CA VAL A 608 13.84 -13.21 7.77
C VAL A 608 14.54 -12.82 9.06
N ALA A 609 15.85 -12.55 8.97
CA ALA A 609 16.65 -12.16 10.13
C ALA A 609 16.31 -10.75 10.66
N ARG A 610 15.92 -9.83 9.76
CA ARG A 610 15.68 -8.41 10.10
C ARG A 610 14.19 -8.07 10.10
N TRP A 611 13.74 -7.36 11.15
CA TRP A 611 12.34 -6.94 11.30
C TRP A 611 11.83 -6.10 10.11
N ARG A 612 12.69 -5.25 9.53
CA ARG A 612 12.34 -4.44 8.35
C ARG A 612 12.02 -5.26 7.10
N HIS A 613 12.60 -6.47 6.97
CA HIS A 613 12.28 -7.38 5.85
C HIS A 613 10.93 -8.07 6.06
N VAL A 614 10.44 -8.17 7.31
CA VAL A 614 9.09 -8.70 7.62
C VAL A 614 8.02 -7.80 7.02
N LEU A 615 8.24 -6.48 6.95
CA LEU A 615 7.29 -5.55 6.32
C LEU A 615 7.10 -5.84 4.82
N LEU A 616 8.15 -6.38 4.17
CA LEU A 616 8.20 -6.66 2.74
C LEU A 616 7.71 -8.07 2.36
N HIS A 617 7.63 -8.99 3.33
CA HIS A 617 7.40 -10.43 3.12
C HIS A 617 6.24 -10.99 3.96
N ASN A 618 5.77 -12.20 3.64
CA ASN A 618 4.75 -13.01 4.34
C ASN A 618 3.36 -12.39 4.54
N GLN A 619 3.05 -11.27 3.87
CA GLN A 619 1.78 -10.58 4.06
C GLN A 619 0.60 -11.38 3.53
N ASN A 620 0.80 -12.09 2.41
CA ASN A 620 -0.21 -12.99 1.86
C ASN A 620 -0.48 -14.16 2.82
N ALA A 621 0.56 -14.78 3.38
CA ALA A 621 0.39 -15.86 4.37
C ALA A 621 -0.37 -15.37 5.61
N LEU A 622 -0.06 -14.17 6.12
CA LEU A 622 -0.77 -13.57 7.26
C LEU A 622 -2.24 -13.26 6.91
N PHE A 623 -2.51 -12.77 5.70
CA PHE A 623 -3.86 -12.54 5.21
C PHE A 623 -4.67 -13.85 5.12
N VAL A 624 -4.12 -14.88 4.48
CA VAL A 624 -4.75 -16.21 4.34
C VAL A 624 -5.06 -16.81 5.70
N LYS A 625 -4.10 -16.79 6.64
CA LYS A 625 -4.34 -17.30 8.00
C LYS A 625 -5.49 -16.57 8.67
N ARG A 626 -5.52 -15.24 8.63
CA ARG A 626 -6.62 -14.46 9.24
C ARG A 626 -7.97 -14.77 8.61
N LEU A 627 -7.98 -15.00 7.30
CA LEU A 627 -9.19 -15.34 6.57
C LEU A 627 -9.71 -16.73 6.94
N LEU A 628 -8.82 -17.71 7.09
CA LEU A 628 -9.18 -19.13 7.29
C LEU A 628 -9.27 -19.56 8.76
N LEU A 629 -8.82 -18.75 9.71
CA LEU A 629 -8.88 -19.07 11.15
C LEU A 629 -10.30 -19.33 11.67
N THR A 630 -11.32 -18.79 11.00
CA THR A 630 -12.73 -18.97 11.37
C THR A 630 -13.45 -20.02 10.54
N GLU A 631 -12.79 -20.60 9.54
CA GLU A 631 -13.40 -21.62 8.69
C GLU A 631 -13.33 -23.00 9.38
N PRO A 632 -14.47 -23.70 9.53
CA PRO A 632 -14.52 -24.97 10.24
C PRO A 632 -13.79 -26.06 9.46
N ARG A 633 -13.09 -26.96 10.17
CA ARG A 633 -12.35 -28.11 9.59
C ARG A 633 -11.22 -27.71 8.63
N VAL A 634 -10.69 -26.50 8.80
CA VAL A 634 -9.54 -25.97 8.05
C VAL A 634 -8.34 -25.90 8.98
N ILE A 635 -7.24 -26.50 8.55
CA ILE A 635 -6.00 -26.59 9.32
C ILE A 635 -4.89 -25.88 8.57
N LEU A 636 -4.14 -25.04 9.27
CA LEU A 636 -3.18 -24.12 8.66
C LEU A 636 -1.75 -24.54 9.01
N SER A 637 -1.04 -25.13 8.05
CA SER A 637 0.37 -25.52 8.19
C SER A 637 1.29 -24.47 7.57
N SER A 638 2.25 -24.00 8.36
CA SER A 638 3.15 -22.90 7.99
C SER A 638 4.56 -23.44 7.84
N VAL A 639 5.02 -23.56 6.60
CA VAL A 639 6.30 -24.19 6.26
C VAL A 639 7.37 -23.11 6.13
N PRO A 640 8.31 -23.00 7.08
CA PRO A 640 9.32 -21.95 7.01
C PRO A 640 10.37 -22.25 5.94
N TYR A 641 10.80 -21.20 5.27
CA TYR A 641 11.96 -21.16 4.40
C TYR A 641 12.86 -19.98 4.78
N PRO A 642 14.10 -20.20 5.22
CA PRO A 642 15.01 -19.14 5.62
C PRO A 642 15.46 -18.30 4.42
N LEU A 643 15.33 -16.99 4.54
CA LEU A 643 15.98 -16.01 3.67
C LEU A 643 17.23 -15.49 4.41
N GLU A 644 18.37 -15.45 3.72
CA GLU A 644 19.62 -14.80 4.19
C GLU A 644 20.48 -15.54 5.26
N GLU A 645 20.19 -16.79 5.67
CA GLU A 645 21.03 -17.51 6.66
C GLU A 645 21.70 -18.79 6.14
N GLU A 646 23.03 -18.80 6.15
CA GLU A 646 23.85 -20.04 6.08
C GLU A 646 23.60 -20.97 7.27
N ARG A 647 23.11 -20.48 8.42
CA ARG A 647 22.87 -21.30 9.63
C ARG A 647 21.95 -22.51 9.40
N TRP A 648 21.06 -22.44 8.43
CA TRP A 648 20.18 -23.54 8.05
C TRP A 648 20.85 -24.58 7.13
N ILE A 649 21.93 -24.18 6.45
CA ILE A 649 22.77 -25.04 5.59
C ILE A 649 23.97 -25.61 6.39
N VAL A 650 24.38 -24.95 7.48
CA VAL A 650 25.65 -25.18 8.22
C VAL A 650 25.57 -26.21 9.37
N ARG A 651 24.59 -27.12 9.36
CA ARG A 651 24.81 -28.47 9.98
C ARG A 651 25.38 -29.49 8.99
N ARG A 652 25.95 -29.02 7.86
CA ARG A 652 26.78 -29.84 6.94
C ARG A 652 28.20 -30.16 7.45
N ARG A 653 28.51 -29.92 8.72
CA ARG A 653 29.70 -30.47 9.37
C ARG A 653 29.31 -31.05 10.72
N SER A 654 29.32 -32.38 10.80
CA SER A 654 29.44 -33.13 12.04
C SER A 654 30.50 -34.21 11.78
N PRO A 655 31.06 -34.82 12.82
CA PRO A 655 32.11 -34.35 13.70
C PRO A 655 33.46 -35.03 13.35
N SER A 656 34.57 -34.54 13.89
CA SER A 656 35.79 -35.36 14.06
C SER A 656 35.66 -36.20 15.31
#